data_AF-A0A846AQ88-F1
#
_entry.id   AF-A0A846AQ88-F1
#
_cell.length_a   1.000
_cell.length_b   1.000
_cell.length_c   1.000
_cell.angle_alpha   90.00
_cell.angle_beta   90.00
_cell.angle_gamma   90.00
#
_symmetry.space_group_name_H-M   'P 1'
#
loop_
_entity.id
_entity.type
_entity.pdbx_description
1 polymer ?
#
loop_
_entity_poly.entity_id
_entity_poly.type
_entity_poly.pdbx_seq_one_letter_code
_entity_poly.pdbx_strand_id
1 'polypeptide(L)'
;MLSKKFPKSHRSRLLLLSERIMALLILANVMLVIFDITYIKIRHWYLKIDLYLQTITDTPQKKYIQKVDKLQEELEKNGLESPIVENLLDDLRISSFEIFINRPPFKVIDNYGSLAKIRKIFTTHTGRESFSQAVQMFWDENYLETQGWQSQLEFFNRKIRPLILLYEPKLQYDLIKGIEPFRDSQNYLTAVSELNILLEKKDLEAEETERLLKELRGRSTQLIDKDYDFQIVNQIVVLTQIKYRIKQHIYSQIPDSNVSLTPTLQILQSLNLLQYLAPEILLADKSSKIAFNTFWSRQYLERYQWEEELDFFSKNIQFLMHSFYFRDLGKDGEFVDRFWLVDLPWMIIFWIEFIGRTLLISCRSNLSLWGAVKKRWYDVFLLQPWLPSLRIITVFIRLQKVKLPDMKHFYTNIRFQLIGSFAQEIIQVVVGGSINQLQNNISQGSLKKAIFESKNKSDQVDVDKNDHGNIQEIINNILEVTACRVLPEIYPDIEDFLRYQVEKSMQQLSIYRRLQKIPFLRRLPDKIANNLVIQISSTIARSPQKVYQTDVLPDPVSIKLRQQLVKQFTTKFLSELQDKQTFEEIEVLMINWLEEIKNSYVKPSNQTNLQPAETTIGKIIPTEVIELKAGDGSNIESR
;
A
#
# COMPACT_ATOMS: atom_id res chain seq x y z
N MET A 1 -28.19 -40.78 -46.38
CA MET A 1 -26.95 -40.55 -45.58
C MET A 1 -27.33 -39.89 -44.26
N LEU A 2 -26.71 -40.37 -43.18
CA LEU A 2 -27.20 -40.37 -41.79
C LEU A 2 -27.35 -38.97 -41.13
N SER A 3 -28.58 -38.47 -41.03
CA SER A 3 -28.96 -37.43 -40.06
C SER A 3 -29.29 -38.08 -38.72
N LYS A 4 -28.28 -38.39 -37.90
CA LYS A 4 -28.49 -38.69 -36.47
C LYS A 4 -28.82 -37.37 -35.75
N LYS A 5 -30.11 -37.03 -35.69
CA LYS A 5 -30.63 -36.00 -34.78
C LYS A 5 -30.50 -36.53 -33.35
N PHE A 6 -29.48 -36.10 -32.62
CA PHE A 6 -29.40 -36.31 -31.17
C PHE A 6 -30.61 -35.65 -30.47
N PRO A 7 -31.21 -36.28 -29.44
CA PRO A 7 -32.43 -35.81 -28.78
C PRO A 7 -32.22 -34.44 -28.08
N LYS A 8 -33.22 -33.55 -28.19
CA LYS A 8 -33.21 -32.16 -27.67
C LYS A 8 -32.79 -32.03 -26.19
N SER A 9 -33.07 -33.05 -25.36
CA SER A 9 -32.68 -33.14 -23.93
C SER A 9 -31.16 -33.22 -23.72
N HIS A 10 -30.45 -33.94 -24.57
CA HIS A 10 -29.00 -34.07 -24.47
C HIS A 10 -28.28 -32.78 -24.91
N ARG A 11 -28.91 -32.04 -25.83
CA ARG A 11 -28.40 -30.77 -26.36
C ARG A 11 -28.48 -29.63 -25.35
N SER A 12 -29.47 -29.62 -24.44
CA SER A 12 -29.55 -28.62 -23.36
C SER A 12 -28.57 -28.89 -22.22
N ARG A 13 -28.34 -30.16 -21.87
CA ARG A 13 -27.34 -30.55 -20.85
C ARG A 13 -25.91 -30.25 -21.30
N LEU A 14 -25.55 -30.55 -22.55
CA LEU A 14 -24.22 -30.24 -23.10
C LEU A 14 -23.96 -28.73 -23.17
N LEU A 15 -24.98 -27.94 -23.46
CA LEU A 15 -24.87 -26.48 -23.56
C LEU A 15 -24.76 -25.82 -22.17
N LEU A 16 -25.48 -26.35 -21.18
CA LEU A 16 -25.29 -25.96 -19.78
C LEU A 16 -23.91 -26.37 -19.26
N LEU A 17 -23.42 -27.56 -19.63
CA LEU A 17 -22.08 -28.01 -19.27
C LEU A 17 -21.00 -27.10 -19.87
N SER A 18 -21.12 -26.71 -21.13
CA SER A 18 -20.17 -25.78 -21.74
C SER A 18 -20.23 -24.38 -21.11
N GLU A 19 -21.41 -23.91 -20.69
CA GLU A 19 -21.55 -22.67 -19.91
C GLU A 19 -20.89 -22.76 -18.53
N ARG A 20 -20.99 -23.91 -17.85
CA ARG A 20 -20.30 -24.20 -16.58
C ARG A 20 -18.79 -24.17 -16.73
N ILE A 21 -18.27 -24.92 -17.71
CA ILE A 21 -16.84 -24.98 -17.99
C ILE A 21 -16.32 -23.58 -18.30
N MET A 22 -17.03 -22.83 -19.13
CA MET A 22 -16.62 -21.47 -19.48
C MET A 22 -16.63 -20.53 -18.26
N ALA A 23 -17.64 -20.60 -17.40
CA ALA A 23 -17.68 -19.81 -16.17
C ALA A 23 -16.51 -20.14 -15.22
N LEU A 24 -16.13 -21.42 -15.11
CA LEU A 24 -14.97 -21.85 -14.32
C LEU A 24 -13.64 -21.39 -14.94
N LEU A 25 -13.50 -21.41 -16.27
CA LEU A 25 -12.32 -20.88 -16.96
C LEU A 25 -12.15 -19.37 -16.70
N ILE A 26 -13.24 -18.61 -16.79
CA ILE A 26 -13.23 -17.17 -16.53
C ILE A 26 -12.92 -16.89 -15.04
N LEU A 27 -13.46 -17.71 -14.13
CA LEU A 27 -13.14 -17.63 -12.70
C LEU A 27 -11.64 -17.89 -12.44
N ALA A 28 -11.06 -18.92 -13.06
CA ALA A 28 -9.64 -19.21 -12.95
C ALA A 28 -8.77 -18.06 -13.47
N ASN A 29 -9.16 -17.43 -14.59
CA ASN A 29 -8.49 -16.23 -15.10
C ASN A 29 -8.60 -15.05 -14.12
N VAL A 30 -9.76 -14.82 -13.50
CA VAL A 30 -9.90 -13.77 -12.48
C VAL A 30 -9.06 -14.06 -11.24
N MET A 31 -8.94 -15.31 -10.79
CA MET A 31 -8.01 -15.66 -9.71
C MET A 31 -6.56 -15.31 -10.09
N LEU A 32 -6.17 -15.55 -11.34
CA LEU A 32 -4.85 -15.19 -11.86
C LEU A 32 -4.65 -13.66 -11.89
N VAL A 33 -5.68 -12.88 -12.25
CA VAL A 33 -5.64 -11.41 -12.18
C VAL A 33 -5.51 -10.91 -10.73
N ILE A 34 -6.24 -11.51 -9.80
CA ILE A 34 -6.16 -11.15 -8.37
C ILE A 34 -4.75 -11.47 -7.84
N PHE A 35 -4.21 -12.63 -8.20
CA PHE A 35 -2.84 -13.01 -7.87
C PHE A 35 -1.84 -11.97 -8.39
N ASP A 36 -1.96 -11.58 -9.66
CA ASP A 36 -1.07 -10.59 -10.30
C ASP A 36 -1.06 -9.24 -9.57
N ILE A 37 -2.24 -8.69 -9.25
CA ILE A 37 -2.41 -7.41 -8.56
C ILE A 37 -1.84 -7.48 -7.12
N THR A 38 -2.03 -8.61 -6.45
CA THR A 38 -1.61 -8.76 -5.04
C THR A 38 -0.17 -9.25 -4.89
N TYR A 39 0.45 -9.73 -5.96
CA TYR A 39 1.76 -10.40 -5.93
C TYR A 39 2.84 -9.56 -5.26
N ILE A 40 3.00 -8.30 -5.65
CA ILE A 40 4.07 -7.43 -5.13
C ILE A 40 3.92 -7.20 -3.62
N LYS A 41 2.69 -6.97 -3.15
CA LYS A 41 2.38 -6.75 -1.73
C LYS A 41 2.62 -8.01 -0.89
N ILE A 42 2.26 -9.17 -1.42
CA ILE A 42 2.35 -10.47 -0.74
C ILE A 42 3.69 -11.19 -1.02
N ARG A 43 4.57 -10.62 -1.86
CA ARG A 43 5.86 -11.19 -2.28
C ARG A 43 6.69 -11.80 -1.16
N HIS A 44 6.75 -11.12 -0.02
CA HIS A 44 7.47 -11.58 1.17
C HIS A 44 7.01 -12.96 1.67
N TRP A 45 5.72 -13.30 1.54
CA TRP A 45 5.18 -14.60 1.91
C TRP A 45 5.63 -15.69 0.91
N TYR A 46 5.59 -15.40 -0.39
CA TYR A 46 6.10 -16.33 -1.42
C TYR A 46 7.60 -16.59 -1.25
N LEU A 47 8.38 -15.59 -0.86
CA LEU A 47 9.80 -15.76 -0.54
C LEU A 47 10.04 -16.66 0.67
N LYS A 48 9.23 -16.56 1.73
CA LYS A 48 9.35 -17.46 2.88
C LYS A 48 9.09 -18.91 2.47
N ILE A 49 8.08 -19.13 1.62
CA ILE A 49 7.78 -20.45 1.09
C ILE A 49 8.91 -20.95 0.21
N ASP A 50 9.42 -20.14 -0.70
CA ASP A 50 10.55 -20.50 -1.56
C ASP A 50 11.79 -20.86 -0.73
N LEU A 51 12.13 -20.06 0.28
CA LEU A 51 13.22 -20.36 1.21
C LEU A 51 12.99 -21.69 1.93
N TYR A 52 11.79 -21.94 2.45
CA TYR A 52 11.43 -23.21 3.10
C TYR A 52 11.49 -24.40 2.12
N LEU A 53 11.02 -24.23 0.88
CA LEU A 53 11.10 -25.27 -0.14
C LEU A 53 12.56 -25.58 -0.47
N GLN A 54 13.44 -24.58 -0.54
CA GLN A 54 14.87 -24.78 -0.78
C GLN A 54 15.57 -25.51 0.38
N THR A 55 15.11 -25.34 1.63
CA THR A 55 15.68 -26.10 2.76
C THR A 55 15.30 -27.58 2.74
N ILE A 56 14.12 -27.95 2.24
CA ILE A 56 13.69 -29.36 2.18
C ILE A 56 13.94 -30.05 0.83
N THR A 57 14.11 -29.28 -0.25
CA THR A 57 14.33 -29.82 -1.60
C THR A 57 15.81 -30.08 -1.82
N ASP A 58 16.12 -31.14 -2.56
CA ASP A 58 17.47 -31.48 -2.99
C ASP A 58 17.88 -30.67 -4.23
N THR A 59 18.30 -29.43 -3.98
CA THR A 59 18.66 -28.46 -5.02
C THR A 59 19.94 -28.89 -5.76
N PRO A 60 20.17 -28.45 -7.02
CA PRO A 60 21.42 -28.70 -7.73
C PRO A 60 22.66 -28.30 -6.92
N GLN A 61 22.56 -27.19 -6.18
CA GLN A 61 23.60 -26.72 -5.26
C GLN A 61 23.88 -27.74 -4.15
N LYS A 62 22.84 -28.23 -3.46
CA LYS A 62 23.01 -29.22 -2.39
C LYS A 62 23.60 -30.53 -2.91
N LYS A 63 23.12 -31.02 -4.05
CA LYS A 63 23.68 -32.22 -4.70
C LYS A 63 25.16 -32.06 -5.01
N TYR A 64 25.55 -30.88 -5.52
CA TYR A 64 26.95 -30.57 -5.79
C TYR A 64 27.78 -30.56 -4.51
N ILE A 65 27.31 -29.89 -3.45
CA ILE A 65 28.00 -29.86 -2.15
C ILE A 65 28.10 -31.26 -1.53
N GLN A 66 27.06 -32.09 -1.61
CA GLN A 66 27.11 -33.49 -1.16
C GLN A 66 28.17 -34.32 -1.90
N LYS A 67 28.42 -34.05 -3.18
CA LYS A 67 29.52 -34.70 -3.92
C LYS A 67 30.89 -34.27 -3.37
N VAL A 68 31.05 -32.99 -3.04
CA VAL A 68 32.27 -32.48 -2.40
C VAL A 68 32.46 -33.09 -1.01
N ASP A 69 31.38 -33.21 -0.23
CA ASP A 69 31.43 -33.85 1.09
C ASP A 69 31.87 -35.33 0.99
N LYS A 70 31.31 -36.08 0.02
CA LYS A 70 31.75 -37.46 -0.25
C LYS A 70 33.22 -37.56 -0.66
N LEU A 71 33.67 -36.65 -1.53
CA LEU A 71 35.09 -36.58 -1.91
C LEU A 71 35.96 -36.34 -0.67
N GLN A 72 35.58 -35.38 0.18
CA GLN A 72 36.32 -35.08 1.40
C GLN A 72 36.42 -36.30 2.33
N GLU A 73 35.30 -37.00 2.57
CA GLU A 73 35.29 -38.21 3.39
C GLU A 73 36.19 -39.33 2.84
N GLU A 74 36.22 -39.51 1.51
CA GLU A 74 37.06 -40.52 0.86
C GLU A 74 38.54 -40.13 0.87
N LEU A 75 38.87 -38.86 0.65
CA LEU A 75 40.24 -38.35 0.74
C LEU A 75 40.81 -38.49 2.16
N GLU A 76 39.99 -38.24 3.20
CA GLU A 76 40.39 -38.39 4.60
C GLU A 76 40.65 -39.86 4.99
N LYS A 77 39.95 -40.82 4.38
CA LYS A 77 40.10 -42.26 4.67
C LYS A 77 41.19 -42.94 3.85
N ASN A 78 41.21 -42.67 2.55
CA ASN A 78 41.92 -43.47 1.56
C ASN A 78 43.01 -42.69 0.79
N GLY A 79 43.08 -41.36 0.96
CA GLY A 79 44.03 -40.51 0.24
C GLY A 79 43.71 -40.35 -1.24
N LEU A 80 44.60 -39.66 -1.97
CA LEU A 80 44.42 -39.34 -3.40
C LEU A 80 44.52 -40.58 -4.31
N GLU A 81 45.28 -41.61 -3.92
CA GLU A 81 45.56 -42.80 -4.75
C GLU A 81 44.37 -43.76 -4.92
N SER A 82 43.22 -43.46 -4.31
CA SER A 82 42.04 -44.32 -4.36
C SER A 82 41.31 -44.19 -5.72
N PRO A 83 40.97 -45.30 -6.41
CA PRO A 83 40.20 -45.25 -7.65
C PRO A 83 38.78 -44.67 -7.45
N ILE A 84 38.26 -44.67 -6.21
CA ILE A 84 37.00 -44.02 -5.87
C ILE A 84 37.15 -42.49 -5.94
N VAL A 85 38.29 -41.97 -5.49
CA VAL A 85 38.59 -40.54 -5.51
C VAL A 85 38.72 -40.04 -6.94
N GLU A 86 39.43 -40.77 -7.81
CA GLU A 86 39.54 -40.44 -9.24
C GLU A 86 38.16 -40.30 -9.90
N ASN A 87 37.27 -41.28 -9.69
CA ASN A 87 35.90 -41.23 -10.21
C ASN A 87 35.10 -40.04 -9.63
N LEU A 88 35.25 -39.72 -8.35
CA LEU A 88 34.59 -38.57 -7.72
C LEU A 88 35.11 -37.23 -8.24
N LEU A 89 36.40 -37.13 -8.53
CA LEU A 89 37.02 -35.95 -9.14
C LEU A 89 36.49 -35.72 -10.56
N ASP A 90 36.39 -36.78 -11.37
CA ASP A 90 35.73 -36.74 -12.69
C ASP A 90 34.28 -36.24 -12.60
N ASP A 91 33.52 -36.83 -11.69
CA ASP A 91 32.14 -36.47 -11.45
C ASP A 91 31.99 -35.00 -11.01
N LEU A 92 32.92 -34.52 -10.18
CA LEU A 92 32.97 -33.13 -9.73
C LEU A 92 33.38 -32.19 -10.83
N ARG A 93 34.31 -32.55 -11.72
CA ARG A 93 34.65 -31.74 -12.91
C ARG A 93 33.44 -31.52 -13.80
N ILE A 94 32.69 -32.60 -14.10
CA ILE A 94 31.45 -32.53 -14.89
C ILE A 94 30.39 -31.71 -14.17
N SER A 95 30.15 -32.00 -12.89
CA SER A 95 29.12 -31.32 -12.09
C SER A 95 29.43 -29.83 -11.90
N SER A 96 30.71 -29.48 -11.76
CA SER A 96 31.15 -28.09 -11.64
C SER A 96 30.94 -27.32 -12.95
N PHE A 97 31.22 -27.94 -14.10
CA PHE A 97 30.93 -27.35 -15.39
C PHE A 97 29.42 -27.13 -15.58
N GLU A 98 28.59 -28.11 -15.21
CA GLU A 98 27.13 -27.98 -15.27
C GLU A 98 26.60 -26.83 -14.39
N ILE A 99 27.00 -26.78 -13.12
CA ILE A 99 26.46 -25.83 -12.15
C ILE A 99 27.02 -24.41 -12.29
N PHE A 100 28.20 -24.21 -12.86
CA PHE A 100 28.79 -22.88 -12.99
C PHE A 100 28.76 -22.32 -14.41
N ILE A 101 28.74 -23.19 -15.43
CA ILE A 101 28.87 -22.78 -16.83
C ILE A 101 27.55 -23.02 -17.59
N ASN A 102 27.06 -24.26 -17.65
CA ASN A 102 25.93 -24.60 -18.52
C ASN A 102 24.58 -24.11 -18.00
N ARG A 103 24.26 -24.38 -16.73
CA ARG A 103 22.95 -24.09 -16.14
C ARG A 103 23.10 -23.57 -14.71
N PRO A 104 23.71 -22.39 -14.53
CA PRO A 104 23.90 -21.82 -13.21
C PRO A 104 22.57 -21.62 -12.48
N PRO A 105 22.41 -22.16 -11.26
CA PRO A 105 21.18 -22.00 -10.51
C PRO A 105 21.08 -20.60 -9.85
N PHE A 106 22.12 -19.77 -9.96
CA PHE A 106 22.22 -18.39 -9.49
C PHE A 106 21.34 -17.44 -10.30
N LYS A 107 20.72 -16.45 -9.64
CA LYS A 107 19.82 -15.48 -10.30
C LYS A 107 20.56 -14.22 -10.72
N VAL A 108 21.62 -13.84 -10.01
CA VAL A 108 22.46 -12.69 -10.39
C VAL A 108 23.60 -13.21 -11.28
N ILE A 109 23.46 -13.02 -12.59
CA ILE A 109 24.31 -13.66 -13.62
C ILE A 109 25.39 -12.72 -14.20
N ASP A 110 25.25 -11.40 -13.99
CA ASP A 110 26.17 -10.37 -14.47
C ASP A 110 27.55 -10.43 -13.76
N ASN A 111 28.37 -9.37 -13.88
CA ASN A 111 29.65 -9.21 -13.15
C ASN A 111 29.50 -9.08 -11.62
N TYR A 112 28.34 -9.46 -11.07
CA TYR A 112 27.93 -9.28 -9.69
C TYR A 112 27.22 -10.54 -9.18
N GLY A 113 27.12 -10.72 -7.86
CA GLY A 113 26.46 -11.89 -7.25
C GLY A 113 27.38 -13.08 -7.00
N SER A 114 26.79 -14.18 -6.52
CA SER A 114 27.57 -15.34 -6.04
C SER A 114 28.37 -15.99 -7.17
N LEU A 115 27.78 -16.17 -8.35
CA LEU A 115 28.47 -16.76 -9.49
C LEU A 115 29.66 -15.91 -9.97
N ALA A 116 29.50 -14.59 -10.02
CA ALA A 116 30.58 -13.68 -10.40
C ALA A 116 31.73 -13.70 -9.39
N LYS A 117 31.41 -13.75 -8.08
CA LYS A 117 32.41 -13.91 -7.02
C LYS A 117 33.11 -15.26 -7.13
N ILE A 118 32.36 -16.35 -7.29
CA ILE A 118 32.91 -17.70 -7.53
C ILE A 118 33.85 -17.70 -8.73
N ARG A 119 33.45 -17.07 -9.83
CA ARG A 119 34.29 -16.89 -11.03
C ARG A 119 35.60 -16.21 -10.69
N LYS A 120 35.56 -15.05 -10.04
CA LYS A 120 36.75 -14.29 -9.66
C LYS A 120 37.65 -15.10 -8.73
N ILE A 121 37.07 -15.78 -7.74
CA ILE A 121 37.80 -16.58 -6.76
C ILE A 121 38.53 -17.74 -7.44
N PHE A 122 37.84 -18.53 -8.27
CA PHE A 122 38.47 -19.65 -8.97
C PHE A 122 39.55 -19.21 -9.95
N THR A 123 39.27 -18.19 -10.77
CA THR A 123 40.24 -17.69 -11.77
C THR A 123 41.49 -17.12 -11.11
N THR A 124 41.33 -16.36 -10.03
CA THR A 124 42.45 -15.80 -9.26
C THR A 124 43.26 -16.90 -8.56
N HIS A 125 42.57 -17.85 -7.92
CA HIS A 125 43.22 -18.91 -7.13
C HIS A 125 43.98 -19.91 -7.99
N THR A 126 43.45 -20.27 -9.16
CA THR A 126 44.11 -21.21 -10.10
C THR A 126 45.06 -20.52 -11.10
N GLY A 127 45.08 -19.18 -11.14
CA GLY A 127 45.86 -18.41 -12.11
C GLY A 127 45.39 -18.56 -13.57
N ARG A 128 44.15 -19.00 -13.80
CA ARG A 128 43.58 -19.18 -15.15
C ARG A 128 42.71 -18.01 -15.55
N GLU A 129 42.87 -17.53 -16.78
CA GLU A 129 42.01 -16.47 -17.34
C GLU A 129 40.59 -16.96 -17.63
N SER A 130 40.45 -18.22 -18.07
CA SER A 130 39.15 -18.82 -18.37
C SER A 130 38.52 -19.45 -17.13
N PHE A 131 37.30 -19.01 -16.81
CA PHE A 131 36.52 -19.58 -15.70
C PHE A 131 36.27 -21.08 -15.86
N SER A 132 35.97 -21.52 -17.08
CA SER A 132 35.77 -22.95 -17.37
C SER A 132 37.02 -23.77 -17.07
N GLN A 133 38.20 -23.26 -17.46
CA GLN A 133 39.47 -23.96 -17.20
C GLN A 133 39.80 -23.94 -15.71
N ALA A 134 39.57 -22.80 -15.02
CA ALA A 134 39.79 -22.68 -13.58
C ALA A 134 38.99 -23.73 -12.78
N VAL A 135 37.71 -23.87 -13.10
CA VAL A 135 36.80 -24.79 -12.42
C VAL A 135 37.14 -26.26 -12.71
N GLN A 136 37.53 -26.59 -13.94
CA GLN A 136 37.96 -27.94 -14.29
C GLN A 136 39.30 -28.31 -13.66
N MET A 137 40.26 -27.37 -13.65
CA MET A 137 41.59 -27.57 -13.07
C MET A 137 41.54 -27.74 -11.55
N PHE A 138 40.62 -27.05 -10.86
CA PHE A 138 40.55 -27.10 -9.40
C PHE A 138 40.30 -28.52 -8.85
N TRP A 139 39.54 -29.34 -9.57
CA TRP A 139 39.26 -30.74 -9.22
C TRP A 139 40.15 -31.73 -9.98
N ASP A 140 41.26 -31.27 -10.56
CA ASP A 140 42.25 -32.16 -11.18
C ASP A 140 43.11 -32.84 -10.11
N GLU A 141 43.38 -34.12 -10.29
CA GLU A 141 44.18 -34.92 -9.34
C GLU A 141 45.59 -34.36 -9.18
N ASN A 142 46.29 -34.04 -10.27
CA ASN A 142 47.65 -33.49 -10.21
C ASN A 142 47.66 -32.11 -9.53
N TYR A 143 46.61 -31.31 -9.74
CA TYR A 143 46.50 -30.02 -9.08
C TYR A 143 46.34 -30.18 -7.56
N LEU A 144 45.48 -31.12 -7.12
CA LEU A 144 45.27 -31.40 -5.70
C LEU A 144 46.51 -32.03 -5.05
N GLU A 145 47.25 -32.87 -5.76
CA GLU A 145 48.51 -33.44 -5.29
C GLU A 145 49.57 -32.36 -5.10
N THR A 146 49.78 -31.51 -6.12
CA THR A 146 50.83 -30.47 -6.09
C THR A 146 50.54 -29.33 -5.11
N GLN A 147 49.28 -28.93 -4.94
CA GLN A 147 48.89 -27.83 -4.06
C GLN A 147 48.43 -28.27 -2.66
N GLY A 148 48.37 -29.58 -2.42
CA GLY A 148 47.88 -30.17 -1.17
C GLY A 148 46.35 -30.13 -1.06
N TRP A 149 45.73 -31.31 -1.18
CA TRP A 149 44.28 -31.45 -1.22
C TRP A 149 43.56 -30.88 0.02
N GLN A 150 44.17 -30.96 1.22
CA GLN A 150 43.60 -30.41 2.45
C GLN A 150 43.44 -28.88 2.35
N SER A 151 44.48 -28.19 1.86
CA SER A 151 44.45 -26.74 1.70
C SER A 151 43.42 -26.33 0.64
N GLN A 152 43.27 -27.11 -0.43
CA GLN A 152 42.31 -26.81 -1.49
C GLN A 152 40.87 -27.04 -1.01
N LEU A 153 40.59 -28.12 -0.28
CA LEU A 153 39.28 -28.33 0.34
C LEU A 153 38.96 -27.25 1.37
N GLU A 154 39.93 -26.84 2.19
CA GLU A 154 39.74 -25.74 3.12
C GLU A 154 39.41 -24.43 2.38
N PHE A 155 40.15 -24.12 1.32
CA PHE A 155 39.87 -22.98 0.45
C PHE A 155 38.44 -23.05 -0.11
N PHE A 156 38.04 -24.19 -0.66
CA PHE A 156 36.70 -24.38 -1.23
C PHE A 156 35.62 -24.18 -0.17
N ASN A 157 35.77 -24.83 0.98
CA ASN A 157 34.82 -24.76 2.09
C ASN A 157 34.70 -23.32 2.64
N ARG A 158 35.80 -22.55 2.65
CA ARG A 158 35.81 -21.17 3.15
C ARG A 158 35.31 -20.15 2.14
N LYS A 159 35.72 -20.26 0.87
CA LYS A 159 35.53 -19.18 -0.13
C LYS A 159 34.47 -19.50 -1.18
N ILE A 160 34.15 -20.77 -1.43
CA ILE A 160 33.26 -21.20 -2.51
C ILE A 160 31.93 -21.77 -2.00
N ARG A 161 31.97 -22.78 -1.10
CA ARG A 161 30.77 -23.40 -0.50
C ARG A 161 29.73 -22.39 0.00
N PRO A 162 30.09 -21.29 0.69
CA PRO A 162 29.11 -20.36 1.24
C PRO A 162 28.37 -19.59 0.15
N LEU A 163 29.07 -19.26 -0.93
CA LEU A 163 28.49 -18.59 -2.10
C LEU A 163 27.52 -19.52 -2.85
N ILE A 164 27.80 -20.82 -2.88
CA ILE A 164 26.90 -21.82 -3.48
C ILE A 164 25.63 -21.99 -2.65
N LEU A 165 25.76 -21.97 -1.33
CA LEU A 165 24.65 -22.16 -0.39
C LEU A 165 23.89 -20.87 -0.06
N LEU A 166 24.42 -19.71 -0.45
CA LEU A 166 23.76 -18.42 -0.23
C LEU A 166 22.41 -18.41 -0.96
N TYR A 167 21.35 -18.12 -0.20
CA TYR A 167 20.01 -18.02 -0.75
C TYR A 167 19.87 -16.80 -1.66
N GLU A 168 19.69 -17.04 -2.97
CA GLU A 168 19.35 -16.00 -3.94
C GLU A 168 17.85 -16.09 -4.30
N PRO A 169 17.03 -15.08 -3.94
CA PRO A 169 15.57 -15.09 -4.15
C PRO A 169 15.14 -15.35 -5.60
N LYS A 170 14.52 -16.51 -5.89
CA LYS A 170 14.19 -16.94 -7.25
C LYS A 170 12.72 -17.33 -7.43
N LEU A 171 11.83 -16.34 -7.39
CA LEU A 171 10.44 -16.55 -7.79
C LEU A 171 10.30 -16.45 -9.32
N GLN A 172 9.64 -17.42 -9.95
CA GLN A 172 9.44 -17.41 -11.41
C GLN A 172 8.64 -16.18 -11.87
N TYR A 173 7.67 -15.76 -11.05
CA TYR A 173 6.79 -14.64 -11.37
C TYR A 173 7.47 -13.27 -11.20
N ASP A 174 8.63 -13.20 -10.54
CA ASP A 174 9.43 -11.97 -10.48
C ASP A 174 9.79 -11.49 -11.89
N LEU A 175 10.04 -12.40 -12.84
CA LEU A 175 10.36 -12.07 -14.24
C LEU A 175 9.20 -11.35 -14.96
N ILE A 176 7.96 -11.64 -14.55
CA ILE A 176 6.76 -11.01 -15.10
C ILE A 176 6.62 -9.59 -14.57
N LYS A 177 6.96 -9.37 -13.29
CA LYS A 177 6.92 -8.06 -12.63
C LYS A 177 8.22 -7.24 -12.78
N GLY A 178 9.21 -7.75 -13.52
CA GLY A 178 10.52 -7.12 -13.68
C GLY A 178 11.29 -6.98 -12.37
N ILE A 179 11.21 -7.98 -11.50
CA ILE A 179 11.78 -7.94 -10.15
C ILE A 179 13.13 -8.68 -10.10
N GLU A 180 14.14 -7.99 -9.58
CA GLU A 180 15.47 -8.54 -9.34
C GLU A 180 15.87 -8.45 -7.87
N PRO A 181 16.61 -9.44 -7.31
CA PRO A 181 17.18 -9.33 -5.97
C PRO A 181 18.07 -8.10 -5.85
N PHE A 182 17.99 -7.40 -4.72
CA PHE A 182 18.78 -6.20 -4.53
C PHE A 182 20.26 -6.51 -4.28
N ARG A 183 21.12 -6.01 -5.17
CA ARG A 183 22.54 -6.36 -5.24
C ARG A 183 23.29 -6.04 -3.94
N ASP A 184 23.03 -4.87 -3.35
CA ASP A 184 23.74 -4.43 -2.14
C ASP A 184 23.41 -5.32 -0.94
N SER A 185 22.15 -5.76 -0.79
CA SER A 185 21.77 -6.66 0.29
C SER A 185 22.35 -8.06 0.09
N GLN A 186 22.42 -8.57 -1.15
CA GLN A 186 23.07 -9.87 -1.41
C GLN A 186 24.57 -9.82 -1.09
N ASN A 187 25.26 -8.73 -1.49
CA ASN A 187 26.66 -8.53 -1.17
C ASN A 187 26.91 -8.41 0.33
N TYR A 188 26.01 -7.73 1.04
CA TYR A 188 26.04 -7.63 2.50
C TYR A 188 25.94 -9.02 3.13
N LEU A 189 24.96 -9.83 2.74
CA LEU A 189 24.77 -11.18 3.28
C LEU A 189 25.92 -12.12 2.95
N THR A 190 26.54 -11.93 1.78
CA THR A 190 27.78 -12.63 1.45
C THR A 190 28.89 -12.31 2.45
N ALA A 191 29.10 -11.02 2.76
CA ALA A 191 30.13 -10.60 3.72
C ALA A 191 29.84 -11.12 5.14
N VAL A 192 28.57 -11.18 5.55
CA VAL A 192 28.17 -11.81 6.82
C VAL A 192 28.47 -13.31 6.81
N SER A 193 28.19 -14.00 5.70
CA SER A 193 28.51 -15.42 5.56
C SER A 193 30.01 -15.68 5.63
N GLU A 194 30.83 -14.83 4.99
CA GLU A 194 32.29 -14.90 5.07
C GLU A 194 32.78 -14.68 6.50
N LEU A 195 32.21 -13.70 7.22
CA LEU A 195 32.52 -13.44 8.62
C LEU A 195 32.21 -14.64 9.51
N ASN A 196 31.03 -15.25 9.36
CA ASN A 196 30.61 -16.40 10.17
C ASN A 196 31.63 -17.54 10.09
N ILE A 197 32.16 -17.81 8.90
CA ILE A 197 33.14 -18.88 8.67
C ILE A 197 34.49 -18.58 9.30
N LEU A 198 34.91 -17.30 9.28
CA LEU A 198 36.15 -16.91 9.98
C LEU A 198 35.98 -17.07 11.50
N LEU A 199 34.83 -16.68 12.03
CA LEU A 199 34.54 -16.73 13.47
C LEU A 199 34.37 -18.16 13.99
N GLU A 200 33.82 -19.09 13.19
CA GLU A 200 33.72 -20.52 13.55
C GLU A 200 35.08 -21.17 13.86
N LYS A 201 36.17 -20.61 13.31
CA LYS A 201 37.55 -21.03 13.62
C LYS A 201 38.18 -20.26 14.80
N LYS A 202 37.38 -19.51 15.56
CA LYS A 202 37.72 -18.72 16.75
C LYS A 202 38.80 -17.65 16.54
N ASP A 203 38.79 -16.99 15.38
CA ASP A 203 39.76 -15.95 15.07
C ASP A 203 39.13 -14.55 15.02
N LEU A 204 38.60 -14.09 16.16
CA LEU A 204 38.10 -12.71 16.33
C LEU A 204 39.21 -11.67 16.16
N GLU A 205 40.44 -12.04 16.53
CA GLU A 205 41.59 -11.16 16.55
C GLU A 205 42.26 -10.99 15.19
N ALA A 206 42.04 -11.91 14.24
CA ALA A 206 42.57 -11.84 12.89
C ALA A 206 42.35 -10.47 12.24
N GLU A 207 43.38 -10.03 11.52
CA GLU A 207 43.32 -8.85 10.66
C GLU A 207 42.23 -8.98 9.59
N GLU A 208 42.02 -10.20 9.05
CA GLU A 208 40.95 -10.46 8.08
C GLU A 208 39.54 -10.26 8.68
N THR A 209 39.35 -10.61 9.95
CA THR A 209 38.08 -10.42 10.67
C THR A 209 37.77 -8.94 10.85
N GLU A 210 38.73 -8.12 11.31
CA GLU A 210 38.51 -6.66 11.43
C GLU A 210 38.26 -6.00 10.08
N ARG A 211 38.92 -6.48 9.01
CA ARG A 211 38.65 -6.01 7.64
C ARG A 211 37.19 -6.24 7.26
N LEU A 212 36.65 -7.44 7.50
CA LEU A 212 35.24 -7.76 7.20
C LEU A 212 34.27 -6.99 8.09
N LEU A 213 34.57 -6.83 9.38
CA LEU A 213 33.75 -6.02 10.30
C LEU A 213 33.70 -4.54 9.85
N LYS A 214 34.83 -3.98 9.42
CA LYS A 214 34.88 -2.64 8.83
C LYS A 214 34.08 -2.56 7.52
N GLU A 215 34.18 -3.56 6.65
CA GLU A 215 33.38 -3.63 5.44
C GLU A 215 31.88 -3.65 5.75
N LEU A 216 31.44 -4.48 6.70
CA LEU A 216 30.03 -4.57 7.12
C LEU A 216 29.52 -3.25 7.68
N ARG A 217 30.29 -2.56 8.52
CA ARG A 217 29.96 -1.19 9.00
C ARG A 217 29.81 -0.19 7.85
N GLY A 218 30.71 -0.24 6.88
CA GLY A 218 30.66 0.58 5.68
C GLY A 218 29.40 0.31 4.85
N ARG A 219 29.09 -0.97 4.61
CA ARG A 219 27.89 -1.40 3.88
C ARG A 219 26.60 -1.05 4.64
N SER A 220 26.57 -1.18 5.98
CA SER A 220 25.45 -0.76 6.82
C SER A 220 25.22 0.74 6.70
N THR A 221 26.29 1.54 6.75
CA THR A 221 26.21 2.99 6.57
C THR A 221 25.65 3.35 5.19
N GLN A 222 26.18 2.75 4.13
CA GLN A 222 25.68 2.95 2.77
C GLN A 222 24.21 2.55 2.65
N LEU A 223 23.79 1.42 3.21
CA LEU A 223 22.39 0.98 3.21
C LEU A 223 21.47 1.96 3.95
N ILE A 224 21.95 2.62 5.00
CA ILE A 224 21.15 3.55 5.80
C ILE A 224 21.02 4.93 5.13
N ASP A 225 22.13 5.41 4.56
CA ASP A 225 22.29 6.77 4.02
C ASP A 225 21.89 6.87 2.53
N LYS A 226 21.71 5.73 1.84
CA LYS A 226 21.32 5.70 0.43
C LYS A 226 19.96 6.39 0.23
N ASP A 227 19.89 7.30 -0.74
CA ASP A 227 18.64 7.82 -1.25
C ASP A 227 17.93 6.72 -2.04
N TYR A 228 16.84 6.21 -1.47
CA TYR A 228 15.98 5.24 -2.14
C TYR A 228 14.93 5.99 -2.95
N ASP A 229 15.15 6.12 -4.25
CA ASP A 229 14.18 6.74 -5.17
C ASP A 229 12.82 6.02 -5.17
N PHE A 230 11.77 6.70 -5.68
CA PHE A 230 10.38 6.24 -5.76
C PHE A 230 10.16 4.85 -6.43
N GLN A 231 11.17 4.29 -7.08
CA GLN A 231 11.15 2.93 -7.65
C GLN A 231 11.10 1.81 -6.58
N ILE A 232 11.10 2.18 -5.29
CA ILE A 232 11.54 1.30 -4.20
C ILE A 232 10.66 1.37 -2.92
N VAL A 233 9.34 1.61 -3.04
CA VAL A 233 8.44 1.79 -1.87
C VAL A 233 8.51 0.62 -0.86
N ASN A 234 8.71 -0.63 -1.32
CA ASN A 234 8.80 -1.78 -0.41
C ASN A 234 10.15 -1.86 0.35
N GLN A 235 11.27 -1.38 -0.21
CA GLN A 235 12.54 -1.43 0.52
C GLN A 235 12.59 -0.45 1.68
N ILE A 236 11.92 0.71 1.59
CA ILE A 236 11.84 1.67 2.69
C ILE A 236 11.18 1.02 3.91
N VAL A 237 10.10 0.27 3.69
CA VAL A 237 9.41 -0.48 4.75
C VAL A 237 10.31 -1.54 5.36
N VAL A 238 10.95 -2.37 4.53
CA VAL A 238 11.86 -3.44 4.99
C VAL A 238 13.07 -2.86 5.72
N LEU A 239 13.69 -1.80 5.19
CA LEU A 239 14.80 -1.09 5.82
C LEU A 239 14.41 -0.51 7.17
N THR A 240 13.20 0.05 7.28
CA THR A 240 12.68 0.56 8.54
C THR A 240 12.56 -0.56 9.58
N GLN A 241 12.06 -1.73 9.18
CA GLN A 241 12.00 -2.90 10.07
C GLN A 241 13.40 -3.36 10.52
N ILE A 242 14.36 -3.40 9.60
CA ILE A 242 15.75 -3.73 9.91
C ILE A 242 16.36 -2.72 10.88
N LYS A 243 16.23 -1.42 10.59
CA LYS A 243 16.69 -0.31 11.44
C LYS A 243 16.10 -0.43 12.83
N TYR A 244 14.80 -0.69 12.94
CA TYR A 244 14.12 -0.88 14.21
C TYR A 244 14.66 -2.09 14.99
N ARG A 245 14.74 -3.27 14.36
CA ARG A 245 15.21 -4.50 15.00
C ARG A 245 16.63 -4.38 15.54
N ILE A 246 17.54 -3.80 14.76
CA ILE A 246 18.94 -3.59 15.18
C ILE A 246 19.02 -2.57 16.31
N LYS A 247 18.28 -1.45 16.23
CA LYS A 247 18.23 -0.48 17.34
C LYS A 247 17.69 -1.13 18.61
N GLN A 248 16.57 -1.83 18.52
CA GLN A 248 15.95 -2.48 19.68
C GLN A 248 16.90 -3.50 20.31
N HIS A 249 17.60 -4.29 19.51
CA HIS A 249 18.57 -5.26 20.00
C HIS A 249 19.74 -4.57 20.71
N ILE A 250 20.39 -3.61 20.06
CA ILE A 250 21.57 -2.91 20.60
C ILE A 250 21.25 -2.09 21.84
N TYR A 251 20.22 -1.25 21.80
CA TYR A 251 19.91 -0.33 22.90
C TYR A 251 19.18 -0.99 24.06
N SER A 252 18.68 -2.23 23.90
CA SER A 252 18.21 -3.02 25.04
C SER A 252 19.37 -3.63 25.84
N GLN A 253 20.48 -3.99 25.16
CA GLN A 253 21.69 -4.53 25.80
C GLN A 253 22.65 -3.44 26.31
N ILE A 254 22.69 -2.28 25.63
CA ILE A 254 23.46 -1.09 25.99
C ILE A 254 22.46 0.05 26.26
N PRO A 255 21.82 0.07 27.45
CA PRO A 255 20.86 1.10 27.77
C PRO A 255 21.57 2.45 27.92
N ASP A 256 21.44 3.28 26.89
CA ASP A 256 21.79 4.69 26.95
C ASP A 256 20.64 5.43 27.64
N SER A 257 20.85 5.82 28.89
CA SER A 257 19.81 6.01 29.92
C SER A 257 18.85 7.18 29.73
N ASN A 258 19.00 8.02 28.72
CA ASN A 258 18.18 9.24 28.58
C ASN A 258 17.58 9.36 27.18
N VAL A 259 16.36 8.84 27.00
CA VAL A 259 15.47 9.32 25.91
C VAL A 259 14.79 10.58 26.43
N SER A 260 14.96 11.71 25.75
CA SER A 260 14.25 12.95 26.13
C SER A 260 12.77 12.82 25.79
N LEU A 261 11.98 12.37 26.75
CA LEU A 261 10.52 12.26 26.62
C LEU A 261 9.86 13.52 27.14
N THR A 262 8.80 13.98 26.46
CA THR A 262 7.91 15.03 26.98
C THR A 262 7.20 14.54 28.26
N PRO A 263 6.71 15.43 29.14
CA PRO A 263 6.06 15.02 30.39
C PRO A 263 4.93 14.00 30.21
N THR A 264 4.15 14.13 29.14
CA THR A 264 3.07 13.17 28.81
C THR A 264 3.62 11.79 28.47
N LEU A 265 4.70 11.70 27.71
CA LEU A 265 5.34 10.43 27.35
C LEU A 265 6.08 9.79 28.53
N GLN A 266 6.62 10.59 29.45
CA GLN A 266 7.21 10.09 30.71
C GLN A 266 6.17 9.38 31.58
N ILE A 267 4.94 9.92 31.65
CA ILE A 267 3.82 9.27 32.37
C ILE A 267 3.46 7.94 31.71
N LEU A 268 3.42 7.87 30.37
CA LEU A 268 3.12 6.62 29.67
C LEU A 268 4.25 5.59 29.80
N GLN A 269 5.51 6.04 29.90
CA GLN A 269 6.65 5.15 30.16
C GLN A 269 6.63 4.62 31.60
N SER A 270 6.31 5.45 32.60
CA SER A 270 6.25 5.01 34.00
C SER A 270 5.15 3.98 34.26
N LEU A 271 4.08 4.00 33.46
CA LEU A 271 3.00 3.00 33.46
C LEU A 271 3.32 1.77 32.58
N ASN A 272 4.51 1.70 31.97
CA ASN A 272 4.93 0.70 31.00
C ASN A 272 4.01 0.58 29.77
N LEU A 273 3.16 1.58 29.49
CA LEU A 273 2.23 1.58 28.37
C LEU A 273 2.90 1.95 27.06
N LEU A 274 3.95 2.77 27.12
CA LEU A 274 4.63 3.28 25.92
C LEU A 274 5.31 2.16 25.11
N GLN A 275 5.72 1.07 25.76
CA GLN A 275 6.22 -0.14 25.09
C GLN A 275 5.16 -0.85 24.24
N TYR A 276 3.87 -0.74 24.60
CA TYR A 276 2.77 -1.38 23.88
C TYR A 276 2.11 -0.44 22.87
N LEU A 277 2.05 0.85 23.20
CA LEU A 277 1.33 1.85 22.41
C LEU A 277 2.19 2.42 21.28
N ALA A 278 3.47 2.69 21.54
CA ALA A 278 4.37 3.35 20.61
C ALA A 278 5.85 3.06 20.93
N PRO A 279 6.30 1.79 20.82
CA PRO A 279 7.66 1.38 21.18
C PRO A 279 8.74 2.10 20.35
N GLU A 280 8.42 2.56 19.14
CA GLU A 280 9.30 3.34 18.27
C GLU A 280 9.77 4.66 18.90
N ILE A 281 8.97 5.25 19.81
CA ILE A 281 9.33 6.50 20.51
C ILE A 281 10.53 6.28 21.44
N LEU A 282 10.64 5.10 22.07
CA LEU A 282 11.79 4.74 22.93
C LEU A 282 13.11 4.67 22.15
N LEU A 283 13.04 4.58 20.83
CA LEU A 283 14.19 4.46 19.94
C LEU A 283 14.29 5.66 18.98
N ALA A 284 13.52 6.73 19.18
CA ALA A 284 13.39 7.82 18.23
C ALA A 284 14.65 8.71 18.18
N ASP A 285 15.28 8.96 19.34
CA ASP A 285 16.56 9.67 19.50
C ASP A 285 17.77 8.78 19.15
N LYS A 286 17.55 7.45 19.09
CA LYS A 286 18.60 6.47 18.87
C LYS A 286 18.96 6.34 17.40
N SER A 287 20.24 6.54 17.08
CA SER A 287 20.75 6.42 15.72
C SER A 287 20.86 4.97 15.28
N SER A 288 20.26 4.63 14.14
CA SER A 288 20.44 3.33 13.49
C SER A 288 21.87 3.13 13.00
N LYS A 289 22.53 4.19 12.52
CA LYS A 289 23.91 4.12 12.04
C LYS A 289 24.87 3.76 13.16
N ILE A 290 24.69 4.36 14.34
CA ILE A 290 25.44 3.99 15.54
C ILE A 290 25.14 2.54 15.92
N ALA A 291 23.87 2.14 15.97
CA ALA A 291 23.51 0.76 16.33
C ALA A 291 24.17 -0.29 15.41
N PHE A 292 24.15 -0.08 14.09
CA PHE A 292 24.83 -0.96 13.14
C PHE A 292 26.35 -0.95 13.29
N ASN A 293 26.95 0.22 13.54
CA ASN A 293 28.38 0.33 13.78
C ASN A 293 28.80 -0.39 15.06
N THR A 294 27.98 -0.33 16.10
CA THR A 294 28.17 -1.07 17.35
C THR A 294 28.01 -2.57 17.13
N PHE A 295 26.93 -3.00 16.47
CA PHE A 295 26.65 -4.42 16.20
C PHE A 295 27.81 -5.12 15.48
N TRP A 296 28.40 -4.48 14.46
CA TRP A 296 29.57 -4.99 13.74
C TRP A 296 30.91 -4.55 14.31
N SER A 297 30.97 -4.15 15.57
CA SER A 297 32.24 -3.86 16.23
C SER A 297 32.79 -5.13 16.88
N ARG A 298 34.10 -5.33 16.79
CA ARG A 298 34.81 -6.41 17.49
C ARG A 298 34.48 -6.41 18.98
N GLN A 299 34.59 -5.24 19.61
CA GLN A 299 34.32 -5.06 21.05
C GLN A 299 32.93 -5.53 21.48
N TYR A 300 31.91 -5.31 20.64
CA TYR A 300 30.55 -5.74 20.94
C TYR A 300 30.40 -7.26 20.79
N LEU A 301 30.89 -7.83 19.69
CA LEU A 301 30.83 -9.28 19.44
C LEU A 301 31.64 -10.09 20.47
N GLU A 302 32.75 -9.54 20.98
CA GLU A 302 33.50 -10.15 22.08
C GLU A 302 32.72 -10.10 23.41
N ARG A 303 32.05 -8.97 23.69
CA ARG A 303 31.33 -8.78 24.96
C ARG A 303 30.06 -9.62 25.05
N TYR A 304 29.31 -9.75 23.96
CA TYR A 304 27.97 -10.36 23.94
C TYR A 304 27.93 -11.71 23.23
N GLN A 305 29.07 -12.39 23.08
CA GLN A 305 29.21 -13.69 22.38
C GLN A 305 28.75 -13.62 20.92
N TRP A 306 29.72 -13.58 20.01
CA TRP A 306 29.47 -13.43 18.57
C TRP A 306 28.48 -14.47 18.02
N GLU A 307 28.43 -15.68 18.58
CA GLU A 307 27.49 -16.73 18.17
C GLU A 307 26.03 -16.32 18.39
N GLU A 308 25.69 -15.74 19.55
CA GLU A 308 24.33 -15.30 19.88
C GLU A 308 23.92 -14.10 19.00
N GLU A 309 24.86 -13.19 18.75
CA GLU A 309 24.62 -12.01 17.93
C GLU A 309 24.42 -12.35 16.44
N LEU A 310 25.19 -13.32 15.90
CA LEU A 310 24.96 -13.82 14.55
C LEU A 310 23.67 -14.64 14.43
N ASP A 311 23.27 -15.38 15.46
CA ASP A 311 21.97 -16.06 15.50
C ASP A 311 20.82 -15.04 15.49
N PHE A 312 20.93 -13.96 16.26
CA PHE A 312 19.99 -12.84 16.18
C PHE A 312 19.91 -12.28 14.76
N PHE A 313 21.06 -12.01 14.12
CA PHE A 313 21.09 -11.48 12.76
C PHE A 313 20.42 -12.43 11.77
N SER A 314 20.75 -13.72 11.83
CA SER A 314 20.18 -14.77 10.98
C SER A 314 18.65 -14.85 11.13
N LYS A 315 18.14 -14.86 12.37
CA LYS A 315 16.70 -14.97 12.65
C LYS A 315 15.92 -13.70 12.33
N ASN A 316 16.49 -12.52 12.60
CA ASN A 316 15.74 -11.27 12.60
C ASN A 316 16.05 -10.35 11.41
N ILE A 317 17.20 -10.47 10.77
CA ILE A 317 17.66 -9.49 9.77
C ILE A 317 17.90 -10.13 8.41
N GLN A 318 18.49 -11.32 8.35
CA GLN A 318 18.90 -11.97 7.10
C GLN A 318 17.75 -12.12 6.11
N PHE A 319 16.59 -12.61 6.54
CA PHE A 319 15.42 -12.74 5.65
C PHE A 319 14.94 -11.38 5.12
N LEU A 320 14.96 -10.34 5.96
CA LEU A 320 14.59 -8.99 5.53
C LEU A 320 15.55 -8.50 4.45
N MET A 321 16.85 -8.72 4.60
CA MET A 321 17.86 -8.38 3.58
C MET A 321 17.62 -9.12 2.26
N HIS A 322 17.27 -10.42 2.30
CA HIS A 322 16.89 -11.18 1.10
C HIS A 322 15.61 -10.65 0.44
N SER A 323 14.71 -10.03 1.20
CA SER A 323 13.45 -9.50 0.65
C SER A 323 13.62 -8.20 -0.15
N PHE A 324 14.77 -7.51 -0.05
CA PHE A 324 15.04 -6.34 -0.88
C PHE A 324 15.08 -6.73 -2.37
N TYR A 325 14.44 -5.91 -3.21
CA TYR A 325 14.41 -6.13 -4.64
C TYR A 325 14.36 -4.81 -5.42
N PHE A 326 14.96 -4.80 -6.60
CA PHE A 326 14.79 -3.75 -7.59
C PHE A 326 13.66 -4.11 -8.55
N ARG A 327 12.97 -3.10 -9.09
CA ARG A 327 11.97 -3.29 -10.13
C ARG A 327 12.34 -2.49 -11.37
N ASP A 328 12.47 -3.19 -12.49
CA ASP A 328 12.82 -2.58 -13.77
C ASP A 328 11.76 -1.58 -14.23
N LEU A 329 12.21 -0.56 -14.95
CA LEU A 329 11.34 0.33 -15.73
C LEU A 329 11.29 -0.11 -17.19
N GLY A 330 10.09 -0.02 -17.77
CA GLY A 330 9.86 -0.18 -19.19
C GLY A 330 10.38 1.01 -20.00
N LYS A 331 10.28 0.90 -21.32
CA LYS A 331 10.66 1.98 -22.25
C LYS A 331 9.79 3.24 -22.11
N ASP A 332 8.63 3.08 -21.49
CA ASP A 332 7.61 4.08 -21.19
C ASP A 332 7.83 4.78 -19.84
N GLY A 333 8.82 4.36 -19.04
CA GLY A 333 9.10 4.93 -17.73
C GLY A 333 8.21 4.39 -16.60
N GLU A 334 7.26 3.52 -16.92
CA GLU A 334 6.45 2.78 -15.96
C GLU A 334 7.18 1.52 -15.49
N PHE A 335 6.77 0.97 -14.35
CA PHE A 335 7.35 -0.29 -13.92
C PHE A 335 7.02 -1.44 -14.88
N VAL A 336 8.00 -2.29 -15.15
CA VAL A 336 7.80 -3.47 -15.99
C VAL A 336 6.66 -4.33 -15.44
N ASP A 337 5.66 -4.53 -16.28
CA ASP A 337 4.55 -5.44 -16.04
C ASP A 337 4.22 -6.21 -17.32
N ARG A 338 4.58 -7.48 -17.32
CA ARG A 338 4.40 -8.39 -18.47
C ARG A 338 3.23 -9.33 -18.27
N PHE A 339 2.32 -9.03 -17.34
CA PHE A 339 1.16 -9.87 -17.05
C PHE A 339 0.35 -10.21 -18.30
N TRP A 340 0.23 -9.26 -19.23
CA TRP A 340 -0.49 -9.45 -20.50
C TRP A 340 0.02 -10.65 -21.32
N LEU A 341 1.30 -11.04 -21.20
CA LEU A 341 1.86 -12.24 -21.86
C LEU A 341 1.31 -13.53 -21.23
N VAL A 342 1.22 -13.57 -19.90
CA VAL A 342 0.65 -14.70 -19.15
C VAL A 342 -0.85 -14.81 -19.43
N ASP A 343 -1.50 -13.67 -19.64
CA ASP A 343 -2.93 -13.57 -19.89
C ASP A 343 -3.34 -13.83 -21.35
N LEU A 344 -2.40 -13.67 -22.30
CA LEU A 344 -2.64 -13.82 -23.74
C LEU A 344 -3.35 -15.13 -24.14
N PRO A 345 -2.98 -16.33 -23.63
CA PRO A 345 -3.66 -17.57 -24.00
C PRO A 345 -5.15 -17.56 -23.59
N TRP A 346 -5.47 -16.97 -22.44
CA TRP A 346 -6.86 -16.83 -21.97
C TRP A 346 -7.64 -15.88 -22.86
N MET A 347 -7.02 -14.76 -23.21
CA MET A 347 -7.59 -13.77 -24.11
C MET A 347 -7.95 -14.38 -25.46
N ILE A 348 -7.08 -15.22 -26.04
CA ILE A 348 -7.35 -15.91 -27.30
C ILE A 348 -8.59 -16.81 -27.16
N ILE A 349 -8.68 -17.59 -26.09
CA ILE A 349 -9.85 -18.44 -25.81
C ILE A 349 -11.13 -17.58 -25.69
N PHE A 350 -11.06 -16.45 -24.99
CA PHE A 350 -12.19 -15.55 -24.81
C PHE A 350 -12.62 -14.89 -26.11
N TRP A 351 -11.69 -14.46 -26.97
CA TRP A 351 -11.98 -13.94 -28.30
C TRP A 351 -12.68 -14.99 -29.17
N ILE A 352 -12.18 -16.23 -29.20
CA ILE A 352 -12.77 -17.32 -29.97
C ILE A 352 -14.19 -17.64 -29.46
N GLU A 353 -14.39 -17.74 -28.14
CA GLU A 353 -15.71 -18.00 -27.55
C GLU A 353 -16.68 -16.85 -27.83
N PHE A 354 -16.22 -15.61 -27.68
CA PHE A 354 -17.03 -14.42 -27.89
C PHE A 354 -17.49 -14.33 -29.35
N ILE A 355 -16.58 -14.46 -30.31
CA ILE A 355 -16.89 -14.41 -31.76
C ILE A 355 -17.80 -15.58 -32.12
N GLY A 356 -17.40 -16.81 -31.82
CA GLY A 356 -18.14 -18.01 -32.20
C GLY A 356 -19.57 -18.01 -31.66
N ARG A 357 -19.76 -17.62 -30.40
CA ARG A 357 -21.09 -17.60 -29.77
C ARG A 357 -21.92 -16.38 -30.17
N THR A 358 -21.30 -15.25 -30.50
CA THR A 358 -22.01 -14.08 -31.07
C THR A 358 -22.53 -14.40 -32.47
N LEU A 359 -21.73 -15.04 -33.32
CA LEU A 359 -22.15 -15.52 -34.64
C LEU A 359 -23.29 -16.55 -34.53
N LEU A 360 -23.16 -17.53 -33.63
CA LEU A 360 -24.22 -18.53 -33.40
C LEU A 360 -25.55 -17.90 -32.96
N ILE A 361 -25.53 -16.85 -32.13
CA ILE A 361 -26.73 -16.13 -31.69
C ILE A 361 -27.33 -15.35 -32.85
N SER A 362 -26.51 -14.58 -33.59
CA SER A 362 -26.95 -13.80 -34.75
C SER A 362 -27.62 -14.70 -35.81
N CYS A 363 -26.99 -15.82 -36.17
CA CYS A 363 -27.54 -16.77 -37.14
C CYS A 363 -28.83 -17.47 -36.68
N ARG A 364 -29.02 -17.71 -35.37
CA ARG A 364 -30.21 -18.40 -34.85
C ARG A 364 -31.40 -17.50 -34.54
N SER A 365 -31.15 -16.22 -34.25
CA SER A 365 -32.18 -15.29 -33.77
C SER A 365 -32.49 -14.15 -34.75
N ASN A 366 -31.87 -14.18 -35.95
CA ASN A 366 -32.00 -13.16 -37.00
C ASN A 366 -31.73 -11.73 -36.48
N LEU A 367 -30.90 -11.62 -35.44
CA LEU A 367 -30.46 -10.35 -34.85
C LEU A 367 -29.20 -9.87 -35.59
N SER A 368 -29.05 -8.55 -35.71
CA SER A 368 -27.79 -7.95 -36.14
C SER A 368 -26.65 -8.34 -35.19
N LEU A 369 -25.41 -8.35 -35.69
CA LEU A 369 -24.22 -8.66 -34.87
C LEU A 369 -24.15 -7.77 -33.63
N TRP A 370 -24.46 -6.48 -33.77
CA TRP A 370 -24.57 -5.53 -32.65
C TRP A 370 -25.66 -5.89 -31.64
N GLY A 371 -26.82 -6.37 -32.10
CA GLY A 371 -27.88 -6.86 -31.22
C GLY A 371 -27.44 -8.09 -30.40
N ALA A 372 -26.68 -9.00 -31.02
CA ALA A 372 -26.11 -10.16 -30.34
C ALA A 372 -25.04 -9.77 -29.30
N VAL A 373 -24.19 -8.78 -29.60
CA VAL A 373 -23.21 -8.22 -28.67
C VAL A 373 -23.89 -7.57 -27.46
N LYS A 374 -24.94 -6.75 -27.65
CA LYS A 374 -25.68 -6.12 -26.54
C LYS A 374 -26.24 -7.13 -25.53
N LYS A 375 -26.68 -8.31 -25.99
CA LYS A 375 -27.16 -9.39 -25.12
C LYS A 375 -26.06 -9.97 -24.22
N ARG A 376 -24.80 -9.73 -24.56
CA ARG A 376 -23.58 -10.25 -23.92
C ARG A 376 -22.57 -9.15 -23.64
N TRP A 377 -23.04 -7.93 -23.41
CA TRP A 377 -22.18 -6.75 -23.21
C TRP A 377 -21.11 -6.97 -22.14
N TYR A 378 -21.45 -7.71 -21.07
CA TYR A 378 -20.54 -8.02 -19.98
C TYR A 378 -19.34 -8.86 -20.46
N ASP A 379 -19.48 -9.73 -21.45
CA ASP A 379 -18.37 -10.55 -21.98
C ASP A 379 -17.30 -9.71 -22.67
N VAL A 380 -17.58 -8.46 -23.05
CA VAL A 380 -16.61 -7.54 -23.64
C VAL A 380 -15.46 -7.24 -22.67
N PHE A 381 -15.70 -7.27 -21.35
CA PHE A 381 -14.65 -7.06 -20.35
C PHE A 381 -13.57 -8.15 -20.39
N LEU A 382 -13.86 -9.33 -20.92
CA LEU A 382 -12.90 -10.41 -21.11
C LEU A 382 -11.94 -10.19 -22.27
N LEU A 383 -12.24 -9.25 -23.17
CA LEU A 383 -11.54 -9.11 -24.44
C LEU A 383 -10.43 -8.06 -24.42
N GLN A 384 -10.26 -7.36 -23.30
CA GLN A 384 -9.31 -6.26 -23.17
C GLN A 384 -8.14 -6.60 -22.21
N PRO A 385 -6.90 -6.20 -22.57
CA PRO A 385 -5.70 -6.43 -21.76
C PRO A 385 -5.34 -5.32 -20.75
N TRP A 386 -5.86 -4.10 -20.88
CA TRP A 386 -5.39 -2.92 -20.11
C TRP A 386 -6.02 -2.75 -18.72
N LEU A 387 -7.21 -3.32 -18.48
CA LEU A 387 -7.95 -3.25 -17.21
C LEU A 387 -8.48 -4.64 -16.78
N PRO A 388 -7.64 -5.66 -16.57
CA PRO A 388 -8.10 -7.03 -16.30
C PRO A 388 -9.06 -7.15 -15.10
N SER A 389 -9.01 -6.22 -14.14
CA SER A 389 -9.91 -6.15 -12.98
C SER A 389 -11.40 -6.09 -13.36
N LEU A 390 -11.76 -5.55 -14.53
CA LEU A 390 -13.16 -5.49 -14.99
C LEU A 390 -13.76 -6.87 -15.26
N ARG A 391 -12.93 -7.91 -15.45
CA ARG A 391 -13.39 -9.29 -15.69
C ARG A 391 -14.14 -9.88 -14.51
N ILE A 392 -13.97 -9.33 -13.30
CA ILE A 392 -14.74 -9.70 -12.11
C ILE A 392 -16.25 -9.56 -12.37
N ILE A 393 -16.67 -8.51 -13.08
CA ILE A 393 -18.08 -8.29 -13.46
C ILE A 393 -18.58 -9.45 -14.34
N THR A 394 -17.77 -9.90 -15.29
CA THR A 394 -18.14 -11.01 -16.18
C THR A 394 -18.26 -12.32 -15.44
N VAL A 395 -17.28 -12.66 -14.60
CA VAL A 395 -17.31 -13.87 -13.77
C VAL A 395 -18.56 -13.89 -12.91
N PHE A 396 -18.85 -12.80 -12.21
CA PHE A 396 -20.00 -12.70 -11.33
C PHE A 396 -21.31 -12.98 -12.06
N ILE A 397 -21.53 -12.32 -13.21
CA ILE A 397 -22.75 -12.50 -14.02
C ILE A 397 -22.83 -13.92 -14.59
N ARG A 398 -21.72 -14.50 -15.09
CA ARG A 398 -21.71 -15.86 -15.66
C ARG A 398 -21.95 -16.93 -14.60
N LEU A 399 -21.34 -16.80 -13.43
CA LEU A 399 -21.55 -17.70 -12.29
C LEU A 399 -23.01 -17.68 -11.81
N GLN A 400 -23.62 -16.50 -11.72
CA GLN A 400 -25.02 -16.36 -11.37
C GLN A 400 -25.96 -17.00 -12.40
N LYS A 401 -25.69 -16.79 -13.70
CA LYS A 401 -26.49 -17.39 -14.80
C LYS A 401 -26.48 -18.91 -14.77
N VAL A 402 -25.35 -19.49 -14.36
CA VAL A 402 -25.11 -20.93 -14.38
C VAL A 402 -25.40 -21.61 -13.03
N LYS A 403 -25.75 -20.82 -12.01
CA LYS A 403 -26.03 -21.24 -10.62
C LYS A 403 -24.86 -21.96 -9.96
N LEU A 404 -23.65 -21.43 -10.15
CA LEU A 404 -22.42 -21.92 -9.52
C LEU A 404 -21.75 -20.77 -8.77
N PRO A 405 -21.50 -20.86 -7.46
CA PRO A 405 -22.18 -21.71 -6.47
C PRO A 405 -23.67 -21.37 -6.35
N ASP A 406 -24.49 -22.26 -5.75
CA ASP A 406 -25.92 -22.00 -5.52
C ASP A 406 -26.07 -20.88 -4.47
N MET A 407 -26.16 -19.64 -4.94
CA MET A 407 -26.19 -18.45 -4.10
C MET A 407 -27.40 -18.39 -3.17
N LYS A 408 -28.41 -19.26 -3.32
CA LYS A 408 -29.50 -19.37 -2.34
C LYS A 408 -28.96 -19.57 -0.93
N HIS A 409 -27.96 -20.45 -0.75
CA HIS A 409 -27.29 -20.68 0.53
C HIS A 409 -26.28 -19.60 0.89
N PHE A 410 -25.65 -18.96 -0.10
CA PHE A 410 -24.78 -17.81 0.15
C PHE A 410 -25.58 -16.65 0.76
N TYR A 411 -26.76 -16.31 0.24
CA TYR A 411 -27.63 -15.27 0.81
C TYR A 411 -28.29 -15.65 2.14
N THR A 412 -28.63 -16.93 2.37
CA THR A 412 -29.25 -17.36 3.65
C THR A 412 -28.24 -17.58 4.78
N ASN A 413 -27.00 -18.00 4.47
CA ASN A 413 -25.92 -18.10 5.46
C ASN A 413 -25.13 -16.81 5.62
N ILE A 414 -25.44 -15.79 4.82
CA ILE A 414 -25.05 -14.39 5.05
C ILE A 414 -26.01 -13.73 6.09
N ARG A 415 -26.33 -14.48 7.16
CA ARG A 415 -26.33 -13.86 8.49
C ARG A 415 -24.87 -13.65 8.85
N PHE A 416 -24.36 -12.49 8.47
CA PHE A 416 -23.00 -12.10 8.74
C PHE A 416 -22.69 -12.07 10.26
N GLN A 417 -22.12 -13.15 10.77
CA GLN A 417 -21.18 -13.09 11.91
C GLN A 417 -19.79 -12.61 11.47
N LEU A 418 -19.58 -12.37 10.16
CA LEU A 418 -18.32 -11.88 9.59
C LEU A 418 -18.38 -10.43 9.06
N ILE A 419 -19.54 -9.78 8.83
CA ILE A 419 -19.59 -8.33 8.52
C ILE A 419 -19.64 -7.47 9.79
N GLY A 420 -20.06 -8.03 10.93
CA GLY A 420 -19.93 -7.33 12.20
C GLY A 420 -18.48 -6.97 12.56
N SER A 421 -17.49 -7.76 12.10
CA SER A 421 -16.07 -7.45 12.27
C SER A 421 -15.43 -6.82 11.02
N PHE A 422 -15.78 -7.25 9.80
CA PHE A 422 -15.12 -6.74 8.58
C PHE A 422 -15.62 -5.37 8.09
N ALA A 423 -16.89 -4.99 8.30
CA ALA A 423 -17.35 -3.65 7.89
C ALA A 423 -16.86 -2.57 8.86
N GLN A 424 -16.69 -2.91 10.14
CA GLN A 424 -16.23 -1.96 11.15
C GLN A 424 -14.72 -1.66 11.00
N GLU A 425 -13.89 -2.68 10.73
CA GLU A 425 -12.44 -2.51 10.55
C GLU A 425 -12.05 -1.90 9.19
N ILE A 426 -12.68 -2.28 8.08
CA ILE A 426 -12.30 -1.73 6.76
C ILE A 426 -12.83 -0.30 6.59
N ILE A 427 -14.01 0.05 7.10
CA ILE A 427 -14.50 1.43 7.05
C ILE A 427 -13.67 2.33 7.98
N GLN A 428 -13.27 1.87 9.18
CA GLN A 428 -12.33 2.61 10.03
C GLN A 428 -10.95 2.80 9.38
N VAL A 429 -10.39 1.78 8.73
CA VAL A 429 -9.02 1.84 8.16
C VAL A 429 -8.99 2.57 6.81
N VAL A 430 -10.04 2.46 5.99
CA VAL A 430 -10.09 3.11 4.68
C VAL A 430 -10.57 4.56 4.79
N VAL A 431 -11.61 4.85 5.59
CA VAL A 431 -12.07 6.24 5.83
C VAL A 431 -11.11 6.95 6.79
N GLY A 432 -10.67 6.29 7.87
CA GLY A 432 -9.67 6.84 8.79
C GLY A 432 -8.28 6.96 8.17
N GLY A 433 -7.86 6.04 7.31
CA GLY A 433 -6.60 6.13 6.57
C GLY A 433 -6.58 7.27 5.55
N SER A 434 -7.69 7.49 4.84
CA SER A 434 -7.83 8.59 3.87
C SER A 434 -7.98 9.96 4.56
N ILE A 435 -8.73 10.02 5.68
CA ILE A 435 -8.85 11.22 6.50
C ILE A 435 -7.52 11.55 7.19
N ASN A 436 -6.81 10.57 7.74
CA ASN A 436 -5.47 10.77 8.30
C ASN A 436 -4.49 11.21 7.20
N GLN A 437 -4.58 10.69 5.97
CA GLN A 437 -3.78 11.17 4.85
C GLN A 437 -4.09 12.62 4.48
N LEU A 438 -5.36 13.01 4.47
CA LEU A 438 -5.80 14.39 4.23
C LEU A 438 -5.33 15.32 5.37
N GLN A 439 -5.53 14.94 6.63
CA GLN A 439 -5.04 15.68 7.81
C GLN A 439 -3.52 15.83 7.79
N ASN A 440 -2.77 14.78 7.41
CA ASN A 440 -1.31 14.79 7.39
C ASN A 440 -0.75 15.58 6.19
N ASN A 441 -1.46 15.63 5.07
CA ASN A 441 -1.10 16.51 3.96
C ASN A 441 -1.40 17.99 4.32
N ILE A 442 -2.53 18.25 4.98
CA ILE A 442 -2.92 19.59 5.45
C ILE A 442 -1.94 20.11 6.51
N SER A 443 -1.52 19.27 7.48
CA SER A 443 -0.56 19.64 8.53
C SER A 443 0.87 19.88 8.03
N GLN A 444 1.21 19.40 6.84
CA GLN A 444 2.53 19.60 6.20
C GLN A 444 2.59 20.87 5.34
N GLY A 445 1.60 21.76 5.43
CA GLY A 445 1.60 23.01 4.65
C GLY A 445 1.30 22.81 3.16
N SER A 446 0.76 21.65 2.76
CA SER A 446 0.51 21.35 1.34
C SER A 446 -0.54 22.28 0.71
N LEU A 447 -1.47 22.81 1.51
CA LEU A 447 -2.43 23.83 1.10
C LEU A 447 -1.74 25.14 0.71
N LYS A 448 -0.76 25.56 1.52
CA LYS A 448 0.09 26.72 1.22
C LYS A 448 0.88 26.49 -0.07
N LYS A 449 1.46 25.30 -0.27
CA LYS A 449 2.18 24.98 -1.52
C LYS A 449 1.27 24.90 -2.74
N ALA A 450 0.09 24.30 -2.64
CA ALA A 450 -0.85 24.17 -3.76
C ALA A 450 -1.41 25.53 -4.22
N ILE A 451 -1.64 26.46 -3.28
CA ILE A 451 -2.18 27.80 -3.57
C ILE A 451 -1.08 28.77 -4.04
N PHE A 452 0.17 28.59 -3.60
CA PHE A 452 1.26 29.57 -3.86
C PHE A 452 2.43 29.09 -4.73
N GLU A 453 2.65 27.78 -4.96
CA GLU A 453 3.83 27.25 -5.69
C GLU A 453 3.55 26.67 -7.10
N SER A 454 2.37 26.88 -7.71
CA SER A 454 2.07 26.32 -9.06
C SER A 454 2.81 26.99 -10.24
N LYS A 455 3.89 27.76 -9.99
CA LYS A 455 4.50 28.66 -10.97
C LYS A 455 5.79 28.17 -11.65
N ASN A 456 6.40 27.05 -11.22
CA ASN A 456 7.76 26.67 -11.66
C ASN A 456 7.84 25.38 -12.52
N LYS A 457 6.80 25.03 -13.28
CA LYS A 457 6.91 23.98 -14.32
C LYS A 457 6.37 24.47 -15.66
N SER A 458 7.16 25.32 -16.32
CA SER A 458 7.27 25.36 -17.79
C SER A 458 8.40 26.32 -18.16
N ASP A 459 9.47 25.82 -18.76
CA ASP A 459 10.39 26.66 -19.51
C ASP A 459 9.91 26.73 -20.97
N GLN A 460 9.90 27.96 -21.49
CA GLN A 460 9.74 28.42 -22.88
C GLN A 460 8.34 28.33 -23.53
N VAL A 461 7.61 29.45 -23.55
CA VAL A 461 7.25 30.27 -24.75
C VAL A 461 6.69 31.63 -24.26
N ASP A 462 7.05 32.69 -24.98
CA ASP A 462 6.81 34.11 -24.74
C ASP A 462 5.34 34.58 -24.57
N VAL A 463 5.20 35.57 -23.67
CA VAL A 463 4.28 36.74 -23.66
C VAL A 463 2.77 36.48 -23.81
N ASP A 464 2.00 36.58 -22.72
CA ASP A 464 1.35 37.83 -22.26
C ASP A 464 0.51 37.60 -20.97
N LYS A 465 0.53 38.60 -20.08
CA LYS A 465 -0.36 38.92 -18.93
C LYS A 465 -1.19 37.86 -18.18
N ASN A 466 -0.93 37.83 -16.87
CA ASN A 466 -1.89 37.66 -15.75
C ASN A 466 -2.72 36.38 -15.68
N ASP A 467 -2.05 35.25 -15.45
CA ASP A 467 -2.74 33.99 -15.12
C ASP A 467 -3.07 33.88 -13.61
N HIS A 468 -3.85 34.84 -13.09
CA HIS A 468 -4.48 34.78 -11.74
C HIS A 468 -5.98 34.41 -11.83
N GLY A 469 -6.45 33.98 -13.01
CA GLY A 469 -7.89 33.86 -13.33
C GLY A 469 -8.66 32.92 -12.41
N ASN A 470 -8.08 31.75 -12.10
CA ASN A 470 -8.83 30.69 -11.39
C ASN A 470 -9.20 31.07 -9.94
N ILE A 471 -8.32 31.74 -9.20
CA ILE A 471 -8.61 32.14 -7.80
C ILE A 471 -9.53 33.36 -7.75
N GLN A 472 -9.40 34.29 -8.70
CA GLN A 472 -10.27 35.47 -8.77
C GLN A 472 -11.72 35.11 -9.09
N GLU A 473 -11.94 34.12 -9.96
CA GLU A 473 -13.28 33.63 -10.32
C GLU A 473 -13.95 32.89 -9.16
N ILE A 474 -13.18 32.09 -8.41
CA ILE A 474 -13.64 31.45 -7.16
C ILE A 474 -14.02 32.50 -6.10
N ILE A 475 -13.16 33.51 -5.87
CA ILE A 475 -13.42 34.58 -4.91
C ILE A 475 -14.65 35.41 -5.32
N ASN A 476 -14.83 35.66 -6.62
CA ASN A 476 -16.00 36.37 -7.12
C ASN A 476 -17.29 35.58 -6.83
N ASN A 477 -17.29 34.26 -7.06
CA ASN A 477 -18.41 33.40 -6.73
C ASN A 477 -18.67 33.29 -5.21
N ILE A 478 -17.61 33.27 -4.39
CA ILE A 478 -17.75 33.29 -2.91
C ILE A 478 -18.36 34.60 -2.45
N LEU A 479 -17.87 35.75 -2.92
CA LEU A 479 -18.40 37.07 -2.55
C LEU A 479 -19.87 37.21 -2.96
N GLU A 480 -20.24 36.66 -4.12
CA GLU A 480 -21.62 36.61 -4.58
C GLU A 480 -22.49 35.71 -3.69
N VAL A 481 -22.06 34.49 -3.37
CA VAL A 481 -22.78 33.57 -2.48
C VAL A 481 -22.89 34.16 -1.07
N THR A 482 -21.85 34.82 -0.55
CA THR A 482 -21.88 35.49 0.74
C THR A 482 -22.86 36.66 0.76
N ALA A 483 -22.83 37.52 -0.27
CA ALA A 483 -23.73 38.66 -0.38
C ALA A 483 -25.20 38.25 -0.60
N CYS A 484 -25.44 37.19 -1.37
CA CYS A 484 -26.78 36.83 -1.82
C CYS A 484 -27.46 35.73 -1.00
N ARG A 485 -26.69 34.85 -0.35
CA ARG A 485 -27.22 33.69 0.39
C ARG A 485 -26.84 33.74 1.87
N VAL A 486 -25.55 33.89 2.19
CA VAL A 486 -25.07 33.78 3.58
C VAL A 486 -25.51 34.96 4.44
N LEU A 487 -25.20 36.20 4.03
CA LEU A 487 -25.52 37.41 4.81
C LEU A 487 -27.02 37.59 5.09
N PRO A 488 -27.94 37.32 4.14
CA PRO A 488 -29.36 37.33 4.42
C PRO A 488 -29.82 36.25 5.40
N GLU A 489 -29.21 35.05 5.36
CA GLU A 489 -29.60 33.91 6.20
C GLU A 489 -29.13 34.08 7.65
N ILE A 490 -27.95 34.68 7.87
CA ILE A 490 -27.41 34.98 9.21
C ILE A 490 -27.83 36.37 9.73
N TYR A 491 -28.67 37.11 8.98
CA TYR A 491 -29.22 38.40 9.40
C TYR A 491 -29.78 38.39 10.84
N PRO A 492 -30.64 37.42 11.25
CA PRO A 492 -31.16 37.40 12.62
C PRO A 492 -30.05 37.25 13.67
N ASP A 493 -29.04 36.43 13.40
CA ASP A 493 -27.91 36.23 14.32
C ASP A 493 -27.02 37.47 14.45
N ILE A 494 -26.80 38.19 13.34
CA ILE A 494 -26.09 39.48 13.34
C ILE A 494 -26.88 40.51 14.14
N GLU A 495 -28.21 40.55 13.97
CA GLU A 495 -29.09 41.46 14.71
C GLU A 495 -29.00 41.20 16.21
N ASP A 496 -29.06 39.94 16.62
CA ASP A 496 -29.01 39.54 18.03
C ASP A 496 -27.64 39.78 18.66
N PHE A 497 -26.55 39.49 17.94
CA PHE A 497 -25.20 39.78 18.41
C PHE A 497 -24.95 41.29 18.56
N LEU A 498 -25.35 42.09 17.56
CA LEU A 498 -25.23 43.55 17.62
C LEU A 498 -26.10 44.13 18.73
N ARG A 499 -27.33 43.60 18.92
CA ARG A 499 -28.20 43.98 20.03
C ARG A 499 -27.50 43.77 21.36
N TYR A 500 -26.89 42.60 21.58
CA TYR A 500 -26.12 42.30 22.78
C TYR A 500 -24.95 43.25 23.00
N GLN A 501 -24.14 43.52 21.97
CA GLN A 501 -22.94 44.37 22.11
C GLN A 501 -23.30 45.85 22.31
N VAL A 502 -24.31 46.34 21.59
CA VAL A 502 -24.80 47.71 21.74
C VAL A 502 -25.41 47.88 23.13
N GLU A 503 -26.24 46.93 23.59
CA GLU A 503 -26.83 46.99 24.92
C GLU A 503 -25.77 46.98 26.01
N LYS A 504 -24.78 46.07 25.93
CA LYS A 504 -23.67 45.98 26.88
C LYS A 504 -22.83 47.26 26.90
N SER A 505 -22.50 47.81 25.74
CA SER A 505 -21.69 49.04 25.63
C SER A 505 -22.46 50.26 26.12
N MET A 506 -23.77 50.34 25.84
CA MET A 506 -24.63 51.42 26.31
C MET A 506 -24.81 51.37 27.83
N GLN A 507 -24.96 50.18 28.42
CA GLN A 507 -25.06 50.01 29.87
C GLN A 507 -23.78 50.39 30.64
N GLN A 508 -22.62 50.40 29.97
CA GLN A 508 -21.34 50.85 30.54
C GLN A 508 -21.22 52.38 30.57
N LEU A 509 -21.93 53.10 29.71
CA LEU A 509 -21.90 54.55 29.67
C LEU A 509 -22.73 55.15 30.81
N SER A 510 -22.10 55.97 31.65
CA SER A 510 -22.75 56.62 32.79
C SER A 510 -23.92 57.54 32.38
N ILE A 511 -23.86 58.09 31.17
CA ILE A 511 -24.91 58.90 30.54
C ILE A 511 -26.18 58.10 30.23
N TYR A 512 -26.06 56.82 29.85
CA TYR A 512 -27.20 55.94 29.57
C TYR A 512 -28.06 55.71 30.83
N ARG A 513 -27.40 55.40 31.96
CA ARG A 513 -28.06 55.23 33.26
C ARG A 513 -28.66 56.52 33.81
N ARG A 514 -28.12 57.68 33.44
CA ARG A 514 -28.65 59.00 33.82
C ARG A 514 -29.87 59.38 32.99
N LEU A 515 -29.86 59.12 31.68
CA LEU A 515 -30.98 59.39 30.78
C LEU A 515 -32.19 58.50 31.07
N GLN A 516 -31.98 57.24 31.48
CA GLN A 516 -33.07 56.33 31.89
C GLN A 516 -33.81 56.79 33.16
N LYS A 517 -33.20 57.63 34.01
CA LYS A 517 -33.81 58.16 35.24
C LYS A 517 -34.76 59.34 34.98
N ILE A 518 -34.73 59.92 33.78
CA ILE A 518 -35.60 61.05 33.41
C ILE A 518 -36.89 60.48 32.80
N PRO A 519 -38.09 60.70 33.40
CA PRO A 519 -39.34 60.04 33.00
C PRO A 519 -39.69 60.17 31.51
N PHE A 520 -39.44 61.35 30.91
CA PHE A 520 -39.73 61.62 29.50
C PHE A 520 -38.70 60.98 28.53
N LEU A 521 -37.46 60.77 28.98
CA LEU A 521 -36.36 60.27 28.13
C LEU A 521 -36.05 58.79 28.34
N ARG A 522 -36.80 58.11 29.21
CA ARG A 522 -36.58 56.71 29.60
C ARG A 522 -36.45 55.72 28.44
N ARG A 523 -37.20 55.94 27.35
CA ARG A 523 -37.26 55.04 26.17
C ARG A 523 -36.40 55.51 24.99
N LEU A 524 -35.80 56.70 25.07
CA LEU A 524 -35.02 57.27 23.97
C LEU A 524 -33.73 56.50 23.70
N PRO A 525 -32.94 56.10 24.72
CA PRO A 525 -31.74 55.28 24.51
C PRO A 525 -32.04 53.93 23.87
N ASP A 526 -33.12 53.26 24.30
CA ASP A 526 -33.52 51.95 23.75
C ASP A 526 -33.95 52.07 22.28
N LYS A 527 -34.64 53.16 21.90
CA LYS A 527 -35.00 53.43 20.50
C LYS A 527 -33.79 53.74 19.63
N ILE A 528 -32.81 54.48 20.15
CA ILE A 528 -31.56 54.78 19.43
C ILE A 528 -30.75 53.49 19.27
N ALA A 529 -30.63 52.68 20.33
CA ALA A 529 -29.96 51.38 20.27
C ALA A 529 -30.62 50.45 19.25
N ASN A 530 -31.93 50.28 19.31
CA ASN A 530 -32.65 49.44 18.36
C ASN A 530 -32.58 49.96 16.92
N ASN A 531 -32.70 51.26 16.69
CA ASN A 531 -32.57 51.82 15.34
C ASN A 531 -31.14 51.68 14.79
N LEU A 532 -30.12 51.83 15.62
CA LEU A 532 -28.73 51.60 15.22
C LEU A 532 -28.49 50.12 14.90
N VAL A 533 -28.99 49.21 15.74
CA VAL A 533 -28.90 47.76 15.49
C VAL A 533 -29.56 47.40 14.17
N ILE A 534 -30.79 47.86 13.93
CA ILE A 534 -31.54 47.58 12.69
C ILE A 534 -30.87 48.23 11.48
N GLN A 535 -30.38 49.48 11.57
CA GLN A 535 -29.71 50.15 10.45
C GLN A 535 -28.38 49.48 10.10
N ILE A 536 -27.58 49.13 11.11
CA ILE A 536 -26.28 48.50 10.90
C ILE A 536 -26.47 47.07 10.40
N SER A 537 -27.34 46.27 11.02
CA SER A 537 -27.61 44.89 10.59
C SER A 537 -28.18 44.84 9.18
N SER A 538 -29.13 45.72 8.84
CA SER A 538 -29.72 45.76 7.50
C SER A 538 -28.75 46.29 6.44
N THR A 539 -27.89 47.24 6.78
CA THR A 539 -26.85 47.74 5.86
C THR A 539 -25.82 46.66 5.57
N ILE A 540 -25.34 45.95 6.60
CA ILE A 540 -24.36 44.87 6.45
C ILE A 540 -24.96 43.69 5.66
N ALA A 541 -26.20 43.30 5.97
CA ALA A 541 -26.78 42.09 5.39
C ALA A 541 -27.43 42.30 4.01
N ARG A 542 -28.06 43.46 3.76
CA ARG A 542 -28.89 43.67 2.56
C ARG A 542 -28.28 44.62 1.53
N SER A 543 -27.39 45.53 1.91
CA SER A 543 -26.76 46.45 0.95
C SER A 543 -25.86 45.72 -0.07
N PRO A 544 -25.06 44.71 0.30
CA PRO A 544 -24.22 43.97 -0.65
C PRO A 544 -25.05 43.21 -1.70
N GLN A 545 -26.21 42.66 -1.29
CA GLN A 545 -27.11 41.90 -2.16
C GLN A 545 -27.65 42.73 -3.33
N LYS A 546 -27.93 44.02 -3.10
CA LYS A 546 -28.46 44.94 -4.13
C LYS A 546 -27.51 45.14 -5.31
N VAL A 547 -26.21 44.90 -5.13
CA VAL A 547 -25.18 45.03 -6.18
C VAL A 547 -25.23 43.89 -7.21
N TYR A 548 -25.90 42.79 -6.88
CA TYR A 548 -25.99 41.57 -7.69
C TYR A 548 -27.40 41.27 -8.22
N GLN A 549 -28.44 41.94 -7.69
CA GLN A 549 -29.84 41.61 -7.99
C GLN A 549 -30.58 42.67 -8.84
N THR A 550 -29.92 43.77 -9.22
CA THR A 550 -30.53 44.78 -10.11
C THR A 550 -30.21 44.51 -11.57
N ASP A 551 -31.24 44.41 -12.42
CA ASP A 551 -31.16 44.32 -13.89
C ASP A 551 -30.67 45.61 -14.58
N VAL A 552 -30.24 46.62 -13.81
CA VAL A 552 -29.69 47.87 -14.33
C VAL A 552 -28.18 47.71 -14.51
N LEU A 553 -27.66 48.05 -15.69
CA LEU A 553 -26.23 48.00 -15.97
C LEU A 553 -25.46 48.71 -14.84
N PRO A 554 -24.55 48.01 -14.13
CA PRO A 554 -23.83 48.61 -13.03
C PRO A 554 -23.00 49.79 -13.52
N ASP A 555 -23.11 50.94 -12.83
CA ASP A 555 -22.35 52.15 -13.13
C ASP A 555 -20.84 51.81 -13.24
N PRO A 556 -20.08 52.31 -14.23
CA PRO A 556 -18.64 52.04 -14.39
C PRO A 556 -17.82 52.23 -13.11
N VAL A 557 -18.21 53.15 -12.21
CA VAL A 557 -17.56 53.31 -10.89
C VAL A 557 -17.78 52.08 -10.00
N SER A 558 -18.99 51.53 -9.97
CA SER A 558 -19.32 50.33 -9.18
C SER A 558 -18.60 49.08 -9.68
N ILE A 559 -18.46 48.92 -11.01
CA ILE A 559 -17.69 47.82 -11.62
C ILE A 559 -16.22 47.94 -11.23
N LYS A 560 -15.66 49.16 -11.33
CA LYS A 560 -14.27 49.44 -10.96
C LYS A 560 -14.02 49.22 -9.48
N LEU A 561 -14.90 49.69 -8.60
CA LEU A 561 -14.80 49.48 -7.15
C LEU A 561 -14.94 48.00 -6.78
N ARG A 562 -15.81 47.24 -7.47
CA ARG A 562 -15.93 45.79 -7.30
C ARG A 562 -14.65 45.08 -7.74
N GLN A 563 -14.10 45.42 -8.90
CA GLN A 563 -12.84 44.86 -9.38
C GLN A 563 -11.66 45.24 -8.47
N GLN A 564 -11.63 46.47 -7.96
CA GLN A 564 -10.63 46.89 -6.98
C GLN A 564 -10.82 46.19 -5.64
N LEU A 565 -12.05 45.97 -5.19
CA LEU A 565 -12.35 45.23 -3.97
C LEU A 565 -11.95 43.78 -4.13
N VAL A 566 -12.34 43.09 -5.20
CA VAL A 566 -11.91 41.72 -5.50
C VAL A 566 -10.39 41.68 -5.56
N LYS A 567 -9.75 42.58 -6.31
CA LYS A 567 -8.29 42.59 -6.43
C LYS A 567 -7.60 42.84 -5.10
N GLN A 568 -8.03 43.84 -4.33
CA GLN A 568 -7.44 44.18 -3.04
C GLN A 568 -7.75 43.13 -1.99
N PHE A 569 -8.98 42.61 -1.95
CA PHE A 569 -9.39 41.51 -1.09
C PHE A 569 -8.59 40.26 -1.44
N THR A 570 -8.52 39.83 -2.70
CA THR A 570 -7.67 38.71 -3.12
C THR A 570 -6.22 38.94 -2.74
N THR A 571 -5.67 40.12 -3.01
CA THR A 571 -4.26 40.42 -2.69
C THR A 571 -4.02 40.42 -1.19
N LYS A 572 -4.92 41.01 -0.40
CA LYS A 572 -4.82 41.09 1.06
C LYS A 572 -5.15 39.78 1.75
N PHE A 573 -6.19 39.10 1.33
CA PHE A 573 -6.55 37.75 1.75
C PHE A 573 -5.42 36.78 1.46
N LEU A 574 -4.83 36.81 0.26
CA LEU A 574 -3.66 35.99 -0.04
C LEU A 574 -2.44 36.41 0.78
N SER A 575 -2.23 37.69 1.06
CA SER A 575 -1.11 38.15 1.90
C SER A 575 -1.29 37.85 3.39
N GLU A 576 -2.51 37.93 3.91
CA GLU A 576 -2.88 37.57 5.30
C GLU A 576 -2.90 36.07 5.46
N LEU A 577 -3.42 35.33 4.48
CA LEU A 577 -3.26 33.88 4.44
C LEU A 577 -1.77 33.52 4.37
N GLN A 578 -0.95 34.20 3.57
CA GLN A 578 0.50 33.95 3.56
C GLN A 578 1.18 34.17 4.91
N ASP A 579 0.59 34.97 5.81
CA ASP A 579 1.06 35.11 7.17
C ASP A 579 1.06 33.75 7.86
N LYS A 580 2.19 33.42 8.52
CA LYS A 580 2.45 32.07 9.01
C LYS A 580 1.37 31.60 9.99
N GLN A 581 0.85 32.52 10.80
CA GLN A 581 -0.08 32.21 11.85
C GLN A 581 -1.49 31.84 11.32
N THR A 582 -1.94 32.50 10.24
CA THR A 582 -3.30 32.29 9.72
C THR A 582 -3.47 30.96 8.98
N PHE A 583 -2.46 30.49 8.22
CA PHE A 583 -2.51 29.13 7.64
C PHE A 583 -2.44 28.05 8.72
N GLU A 584 -1.58 28.21 9.72
CA GLU A 584 -1.47 27.25 10.83
C GLU A 584 -2.80 27.16 11.59
N GLU A 585 -3.50 28.27 11.82
CA GLU A 585 -4.83 28.27 12.46
C GLU A 585 -5.91 27.58 11.60
N ILE A 586 -5.96 27.82 10.29
CA ILE A 586 -6.91 27.17 9.37
C ILE A 586 -6.61 25.68 9.21
N GLU A 587 -5.34 25.30 9.14
CA GLU A 587 -4.89 23.90 9.11
C GLU A 587 -5.32 23.17 10.38
N VAL A 588 -5.14 23.78 11.56
CA VAL A 588 -5.61 23.23 12.84
C VAL A 588 -7.14 23.08 12.87
N LEU A 589 -7.90 24.08 12.39
CA LEU A 589 -9.36 24.00 12.36
C LEU A 589 -9.88 22.93 11.39
N MET A 590 -9.25 22.76 10.23
CA MET A 590 -9.59 21.70 9.28
C MET A 590 -9.18 20.32 9.80
N ILE A 591 -8.02 20.19 10.47
CA ILE A 591 -7.63 18.95 11.13
C ILE A 591 -8.66 18.58 12.21
N ASN A 592 -9.12 19.55 13.00
CA ASN A 592 -10.14 19.35 14.03
C ASN A 592 -11.50 18.97 13.45
N TRP A 593 -11.95 19.61 12.36
CA TRP A 593 -13.21 19.26 11.69
C TRP A 593 -13.16 17.88 11.04
N LEU A 594 -12.03 17.51 10.43
CA LEU A 594 -11.78 16.17 9.90
C LEU A 594 -11.75 15.11 11.02
N GLU A 595 -11.27 15.48 12.20
CA GLU A 595 -11.30 14.64 13.40
C GLU A 595 -12.74 14.46 13.91
N GLU A 596 -13.56 15.50 13.82
CA GLU A 596 -14.98 15.46 14.18
C GLU A 596 -15.79 14.57 13.23
N ILE A 597 -15.53 14.65 11.92
CA ILE A 597 -16.08 13.72 10.91
C ILE A 597 -15.62 12.28 11.21
N LYS A 598 -14.33 12.07 11.47
CA LYS A 598 -13.78 10.75 11.84
C LYS A 598 -14.53 10.20 13.06
N ASN A 599 -14.83 11.04 14.04
CA ASN A 599 -15.55 10.65 15.25
C ASN A 599 -17.05 10.41 15.02
N SER A 600 -17.70 11.15 14.11
CA SER A 600 -19.12 10.99 13.77
C SER A 600 -19.43 9.68 13.03
N TYR A 601 -18.46 9.10 12.31
CA TYR A 601 -18.63 7.82 11.61
C TYR A 601 -18.19 6.59 12.43
N VAL A 602 -17.51 6.79 13.57
CA VAL A 602 -16.82 5.72 14.32
C VAL A 602 -17.46 5.39 15.68
N LYS A 603 -18.33 6.23 16.25
CA LYS A 603 -19.07 5.88 17.48
C LYS A 603 -20.43 5.21 17.18
N PRO A 604 -20.75 4.03 17.75
CA PRO A 604 -22.09 3.47 17.65
C PRO A 604 -23.04 4.30 18.52
N SER A 605 -24.15 4.79 17.93
CA SER A 605 -25.29 5.28 18.69
C SER A 605 -25.90 4.11 19.48
N ASN A 606 -25.59 4.03 20.78
CA ASN A 606 -26.22 3.08 21.67
C ASN A 606 -27.72 3.40 21.82
N GLN A 607 -28.53 2.32 21.81
CA GLN A 607 -29.92 2.21 22.24
C GLN A 607 -31.02 2.82 21.35
N THR A 608 -31.59 1.97 20.50
CA THR A 608 -33.05 1.97 20.32
C THR A 608 -33.56 0.53 20.32
N ASN A 609 -34.25 0.17 21.40
CA ASN A 609 -35.08 -1.02 21.48
C ASN A 609 -36.09 -1.02 20.32
N LEU A 610 -36.07 -2.04 19.47
CA LEU A 610 -37.21 -2.37 18.62
C LEU A 610 -37.58 -3.83 18.92
N GLN A 611 -38.67 -3.96 19.68
CA GLN A 611 -39.40 -5.20 19.88
C GLN A 611 -39.85 -5.78 18.53
N PRO A 612 -39.98 -7.12 18.41
CA PRO A 612 -40.51 -7.74 17.21
C PRO A 612 -42.03 -7.45 17.09
N ALA A 613 -42.44 -6.80 16.01
CA ALA A 613 -43.85 -6.59 15.70
C ALA A 613 -44.48 -7.93 15.25
N GLU A 614 -45.26 -8.52 16.14
CA GLU A 614 -46.27 -9.53 15.82
C GLU A 614 -47.31 -8.90 14.88
N THR A 615 -47.54 -9.56 13.74
CA THR A 615 -48.62 -9.19 12.82
C THR A 615 -49.90 -9.87 13.26
N THR A 616 -50.69 -9.20 14.09
CA THR A 616 -52.07 -9.59 14.41
C THR A 616 -53.00 -8.97 13.36
N ILE A 617 -53.65 -9.84 12.58
CA ILE A 617 -54.71 -9.47 11.64
C ILE A 617 -55.94 -9.00 12.44
N GLY A 618 -56.37 -7.75 12.21
CA GLY A 618 -57.59 -7.17 12.79
C GLY A 618 -58.38 -6.41 11.72
N LYS A 619 -59.48 -7.03 11.28
CA LYS A 619 -60.57 -6.48 10.45
C LYS A 619 -61.04 -5.10 10.90
N ILE A 620 -61.26 -4.18 9.96
CA ILE A 620 -62.35 -3.18 10.01
C ILE A 620 -62.89 -2.98 8.58
N ILE A 621 -64.18 -3.25 8.36
CA ILE A 621 -65.03 -2.71 7.27
C ILE A 621 -65.96 -1.68 7.94
N PRO A 622 -66.38 -0.59 7.27
CA PRO A 622 -67.71 -0.57 6.60
C PRO A 622 -67.65 0.22 5.26
N THR A 623 -68.59 0.25 4.31
CA THR A 623 -70.06 0.19 4.34
C THR A 623 -70.61 -0.11 2.93
N GLU A 624 -71.73 -0.85 2.89
CA GLU A 624 -72.83 -0.94 1.90
C GLU A 624 -72.60 -1.16 0.39
N VAL A 625 -73.29 -2.17 -0.17
CA VAL A 625 -74.54 -2.01 -0.98
C VAL A 625 -75.17 -3.40 -1.27
N ILE A 626 -76.37 -3.62 -0.72
CA ILE A 626 -77.61 -4.20 -1.30
C ILE A 626 -77.65 -5.67 -1.83
N GLU A 627 -78.50 -6.47 -1.14
CA GLU A 627 -79.42 -7.56 -1.59
C GLU A 627 -78.87 -8.86 -2.24
N LEU A 628 -79.37 -10.09 -2.01
CA LEU A 628 -80.71 -10.64 -1.67
C LEU A 628 -80.57 -12.11 -1.18
N LYS A 629 -81.49 -12.55 -0.27
CA LYS A 629 -82.12 -13.90 -0.04
C LYS A 629 -81.31 -15.19 -0.26
N ALA A 630 -81.46 -16.31 0.46
CA ALA A 630 -82.29 -16.85 1.55
C ALA A 630 -81.54 -18.14 2.03
N GLY A 631 -81.50 -18.52 3.30
CA GLY A 631 -82.53 -19.29 4.01
C GLY A 631 -81.89 -20.50 4.72
N ASP A 632 -82.39 -20.80 5.93
CA ASP A 632 -82.23 -22.03 6.75
C ASP A 632 -80.81 -22.50 7.16
N GLY A 633 -80.54 -22.97 8.38
CA GLY A 633 -81.35 -23.34 9.54
C GLY A 633 -80.45 -24.08 10.55
N SER A 634 -80.91 -24.20 11.81
CA SER A 634 -80.36 -25.00 12.93
C SER A 634 -78.90 -24.72 13.36
N ASN A 635 -78.58 -24.13 14.51
CA ASN A 635 -78.96 -24.33 15.92
C ASN A 635 -78.44 -25.65 16.53
N ILE A 636 -77.90 -25.50 17.76
CA ILE A 636 -77.60 -26.51 18.80
C ILE A 636 -76.11 -26.89 19.02
N GLU A 637 -75.49 -26.13 19.94
CA GLU A 637 -75.09 -26.53 21.31
C GLU A 637 -73.95 -27.55 21.60
N SER A 638 -73.03 -27.06 22.46
CA SER A 638 -72.23 -27.77 23.50
C SER A 638 -71.18 -28.79 23.02
N ARG A 639 -69.88 -28.59 23.26
CA ARG A 639 -69.18 -28.66 24.55
C ARG A 639 -67.72 -28.24 24.37
#